data_AF-A0A9P8ZQM6-F1
#
_entry.id   AF-A0A9P8ZQM6-F1
#
_cell.length_a   1.000
_cell.length_b   1.000
_cell.length_c   1.000
_cell.angle_alpha   90.00
_cell.angle_beta   90.00
_cell.angle_gamma   90.00
#
_symmetry.space_group_name_H-M   'P 1'
#
loop_
_entity.id
_entity.type
_entity.pdbx_description
1 polymer ?
#
loop_
_entity_poly.entity_id
_entity_poly.type
_entity_poly.pdbx_seq_one_letter_code
_entity_poly.pdbx_strand_id
1 'polypeptide(L)'
;MTTNTPKYPRISRPVELLRPSYDVVVIGSGYGGGVAASRMARGRQTVCVLERGKERWPGEYPSNIFEAAPQVHVSGQLSPDDRKNLRIPVETGDPTGLYHLVLGQGQNAFVANGLGGTSLLNANIFLRADRRTLALKAWPAEISTNVSSLDPFYERAEQMLEPSPYPADSPPLKKLQVFEQQARQLGIESKFYRPPQTTKWTDGPNSTGVQMKGSTLSGQDSTGVNDGSKTTTLVTYLSDAWNWGAEIFCECEARFVQKHPSGQGYLIFFAWHGGKREKFGKDAYRHLMWVHAKKVVFVGAGAIGTTELMLRSKQRGLSMNEYVGHGMSGNGDILAFGYNLESEVNGLGREQPIPARPIGPTIAGIIDCRDTENPLDGFVIEEGALASSIAAFIQPMLELLPNSITRSTPQTGSFLSRAVRRVTSRTLGPYAAGGSVQHTQTYLVMSHDSNQAVMTLDPETKETRLNFQGVGRAEHVKRIGETLAGLGGTFVQSPFYTLLGQAEITVHAIGGMNLGKATNHLGQVLDAKGGVHQGLVVADGALVPTALGVNPLATITALAERAVHGVANELGITIQYEVKNGILDLFGKPQFPLQPLDDPTEVVLMMARKTGKAGISFTQLTTGFINPNGDIEDFSIAADAAESNLYDAQLFLTANAFDEDALLNRSDHPAMLTGTLNSALPGSPHMITRGKFGLFTVDDRTPDTKNLLYDFDMVGTDGSQLHFHGFKIVNNAAAFSVSDIWREFSTLFVTITRSDNSGKFVSDFVSELLSVTTQGSDGPLAKAGMLTRLVGFFSHNITRVFFAPLAPFTAESSNEPLPSKAPPKDTFNATATDGVESIVKVWEPTSAAAGAVFNILFIPGAAADDRIFSISTIPTNAVEYFTQAGYRCFTVSHRVGRLPNTNGSQSWTAFDARLDIKATLDEVLRRTGDRPYVIAHGLGSVALACGLLDGTIEGQQLRGITASNVFMHPILDDVNRARANLPLPHFYSILPSSTWFSFANQKGIAQRILDQALRFYPVGAREEICSSRACHRSTLAFGRLWSHKNLNTATHDGLHNLLGGTTMTNLKHFVEMGKQHVILRSDLTPILTPPKAGTSALDVLPVDPALARLRGLPILLFSGSENAVYEPESTDVSYTLLRTELDPDLYERVLFVGRGHLDSWISPSCADDGDVYSTVLGHVDAVCRRGATGTNDDGISAGERIVKASSIV
;
A
#
# COMPACT_ATOMS: atom_id res chain seq x y z
N MET A 1 -37.86 -2.75 13.76
CA MET A 1 -37.16 -3.91 14.33
C MET A 1 -35.96 -4.18 13.45
N THR A 2 -34.77 -3.73 13.87
CA THR A 2 -33.51 -4.07 13.21
C THR A 2 -33.27 -5.56 13.40
N THR A 3 -33.42 -6.34 12.35
CA THR A 3 -33.14 -7.78 12.35
C THR A 3 -31.66 -7.96 12.67
N ASN A 4 -31.35 -8.46 13.87
CA ASN A 4 -30.04 -9.02 14.20
C ASN A 4 -29.78 -10.13 13.19
N THR A 5 -28.92 -9.88 12.19
CA THR A 5 -28.46 -10.90 11.28
C THR A 5 -27.81 -12.02 12.11
N PRO A 6 -28.19 -13.29 11.95
CA PRO A 6 -27.58 -14.38 12.71
C PRO A 6 -26.06 -14.35 12.51
N LYS A 7 -25.32 -14.36 13.63
CA LYS A 7 -23.85 -14.31 13.63
C LYS A 7 -23.34 -15.71 13.31
N TYR A 8 -22.68 -15.89 12.16
CA TYR A 8 -22.02 -17.15 11.80
C TYR A 8 -20.57 -17.17 12.31
N PRO A 9 -19.99 -18.35 12.59
CA PRO A 9 -18.58 -18.44 12.96
C PRO A 9 -17.69 -18.00 11.79
N ARG A 10 -16.46 -17.57 12.13
CA ARG A 10 -15.40 -17.24 11.17
C ARG A 10 -14.10 -17.85 11.65
N ILE A 11 -13.65 -18.88 10.95
CA ILE A 11 -12.40 -19.58 11.24
C ILE A 11 -11.23 -19.06 10.38
N SER A 12 -11.52 -18.31 9.31
CA SER A 12 -10.50 -17.60 8.54
C SER A 12 -9.99 -16.35 9.28
N ARG A 13 -8.73 -16.00 9.01
CA ARG A 13 -8.05 -14.82 9.53
C ARG A 13 -7.88 -13.76 8.43
N PRO A 14 -7.87 -12.46 8.79
CA PRO A 14 -7.43 -11.41 7.88
C PRO A 14 -6.00 -11.68 7.38
N VAL A 15 -5.70 -11.36 6.13
CA VAL A 15 -4.37 -11.62 5.52
C VAL A 15 -3.26 -10.84 6.23
N GLU A 16 -3.62 -9.76 6.92
CA GLU A 16 -2.70 -8.93 7.69
C GLU A 16 -2.08 -9.68 8.88
N LEU A 17 -2.65 -10.82 9.28
CA LEU A 17 -2.10 -11.72 10.30
C LEU A 17 -1.25 -12.86 9.69
N LEU A 18 -1.05 -12.87 8.37
CA LEU A 18 -0.24 -13.87 7.70
C LEU A 18 1.23 -13.74 8.15
N ARG A 19 1.79 -14.86 8.59
CA ARG A 19 3.22 -14.93 8.93
C ARG A 19 4.04 -15.10 7.64
N PRO A 20 5.26 -14.58 7.56
CA PRO A 20 6.11 -14.77 6.38
C PRO A 20 6.49 -16.24 6.16
N SER A 21 6.41 -17.09 7.20
CA SER A 21 6.86 -18.48 7.11
C SER A 21 6.10 -19.42 8.06
N TYR A 22 5.85 -20.64 7.58
CA TYR A 22 5.20 -21.76 8.28
C TYR A 22 5.94 -23.07 7.98
N ASP A 23 5.87 -24.05 8.87
CA ASP A 23 6.31 -25.42 8.58
C ASP A 23 5.61 -26.00 7.36
N VAL A 24 4.28 -25.83 7.27
CA VAL A 24 3.44 -26.37 6.21
C VAL A 24 2.54 -25.29 5.62
N VAL A 25 2.50 -25.22 4.29
CA VAL A 25 1.51 -24.44 3.55
C VAL A 25 0.61 -25.37 2.74
N VAL A 26 -0.69 -25.17 2.83
CA VAL A 26 -1.71 -25.92 2.08
C VAL A 26 -2.39 -24.96 1.11
N ILE A 27 -2.39 -25.31 -0.17
CA ILE A 27 -3.02 -24.52 -1.23
C ILE A 27 -4.37 -25.16 -1.57
N GLY A 28 -5.46 -24.41 -1.40
CA GLY A 28 -6.83 -24.90 -1.59
C GLY A 28 -7.38 -25.63 -0.36
N SER A 29 -8.70 -25.60 -0.22
CA SER A 29 -9.41 -26.08 0.98
C SER A 29 -10.47 -27.16 0.70
N GLY A 30 -10.41 -27.79 -0.47
CA GLY A 30 -11.26 -28.94 -0.82
C GLY A 30 -10.90 -30.21 -0.04
N TYR A 31 -11.32 -31.39 -0.53
CA TYR A 31 -11.03 -32.68 0.12
C TYR A 31 -9.54 -32.90 0.40
N GLY A 32 -8.69 -32.69 -0.61
CA GLY A 32 -7.24 -32.84 -0.47
C GLY A 32 -6.61 -31.84 0.51
N GLY A 33 -6.91 -30.56 0.34
CA GLY A 33 -6.40 -29.49 1.19
C GLY A 33 -6.88 -29.60 2.64
N GLY A 34 -8.17 -29.90 2.85
CA GLY A 34 -8.73 -30.12 4.18
C GLY A 34 -8.03 -31.25 4.93
N VAL A 35 -7.83 -32.41 4.29
CA VAL A 35 -7.09 -33.54 4.86
C VAL A 35 -5.68 -33.11 5.24
N ALA A 36 -4.93 -32.50 4.32
CA ALA A 36 -3.57 -32.05 4.57
C ALA A 36 -3.49 -31.07 5.76
N ALA A 37 -4.39 -30.09 5.81
CA ALA A 37 -4.45 -29.11 6.89
C ALA A 37 -4.73 -29.76 8.25
N SER A 38 -5.77 -30.60 8.34
CA SER A 38 -6.14 -31.29 9.58
C SER A 38 -5.01 -32.17 10.10
N ARG A 39 -4.45 -33.01 9.23
CA ARG A 39 -3.45 -34.00 9.65
C ARG A 39 -2.12 -33.35 10.02
N MET A 40 -1.69 -32.31 9.31
CA MET A 40 -0.46 -31.58 9.65
C MET A 40 -0.62 -30.75 10.94
N ALA A 41 -1.79 -30.17 11.19
CA ALA A 41 -2.08 -29.48 12.46
C ALA A 41 -2.10 -30.46 13.65
N ARG A 42 -2.71 -31.64 13.47
CA ARG A 42 -2.65 -32.76 14.44
C ARG A 42 -1.24 -33.32 14.62
N GLY A 43 -0.38 -33.15 13.62
CA GLY A 43 1.07 -33.39 13.69
C GLY A 43 1.86 -32.29 14.39
N ARG A 44 1.18 -31.28 14.98
CA ARG A 44 1.77 -30.14 15.70
C ARG A 44 2.67 -29.26 14.84
N GLN A 45 2.46 -29.24 13.53
CA GLN A 45 3.14 -28.31 12.63
C GLN A 45 2.42 -26.97 12.62
N THR A 46 3.14 -25.87 12.34
CA THR A 46 2.47 -24.60 12.04
C THR A 46 1.92 -24.68 10.61
N VAL A 47 0.60 -24.56 10.45
CA VAL A 47 -0.07 -24.75 9.14
C VAL A 47 -0.70 -23.45 8.67
N CYS A 48 -0.44 -23.07 7.42
CA CYS A 48 -1.13 -22.00 6.71
C CYS A 48 -1.98 -22.59 5.57
N VAL A 49 -3.26 -22.24 5.50
CA VAL A 49 -4.15 -22.62 4.38
C VAL A 49 -4.46 -21.39 3.55
N LEU A 50 -4.21 -21.45 2.24
CA LEU A 50 -4.56 -20.41 1.28
C LEU A 50 -5.75 -20.87 0.43
N GLU A 51 -6.87 -20.15 0.51
CA GLU A 51 -8.09 -20.42 -0.26
C GLU A 51 -8.42 -19.22 -1.17
N ARG A 52 -8.67 -19.48 -2.47
CA ARG A 52 -9.03 -18.42 -3.42
C ARG A 52 -10.41 -17.83 -3.14
N GLY A 53 -11.39 -18.65 -2.78
CA GLY A 53 -12.75 -18.20 -2.52
C GLY A 53 -12.96 -17.62 -1.12
N LYS A 54 -14.23 -17.27 -0.84
CA LYS A 54 -14.66 -16.69 0.44
C LYS A 54 -15.09 -17.78 1.44
N GLU A 55 -15.05 -17.46 2.73
CA GLU A 55 -15.67 -18.28 3.77
C GLU A 55 -17.19 -18.07 3.77
N ARG A 56 -17.96 -19.16 3.60
CA ARG A 56 -19.43 -19.14 3.59
C ARG A 56 -19.97 -20.29 4.42
N TRP A 57 -20.79 -19.96 5.41
CA TRP A 57 -21.49 -20.92 6.27
C TRP A 57 -22.93 -21.16 5.81
N PRO A 58 -23.58 -22.26 6.23
CA PRO A 58 -25.00 -22.47 5.99
C PRO A 58 -25.82 -21.26 6.45
N GLY A 59 -26.64 -20.73 5.55
CA GLY A 59 -27.37 -19.47 5.71
C GLY A 59 -26.77 -18.30 4.91
N GLU A 60 -25.57 -18.48 4.33
CA GLU A 60 -24.87 -17.49 3.51
C GLU A 60 -24.74 -17.91 2.03
N TYR A 61 -25.27 -19.08 1.66
CA TYR A 61 -25.29 -19.53 0.26
C TYR A 61 -26.41 -18.83 -0.51
N PRO A 62 -26.18 -18.49 -1.79
CA PRO A 62 -27.20 -17.88 -2.64
C PRO A 62 -28.45 -18.75 -2.77
N SER A 63 -29.61 -18.19 -2.46
CA SER A 63 -30.89 -18.93 -2.45
C SER A 63 -31.70 -18.73 -3.73
N ASN A 64 -31.35 -17.73 -4.53
CA ASN A 64 -32.02 -17.39 -5.78
C ASN A 64 -31.02 -16.87 -6.84
N ILE A 65 -31.50 -16.66 -8.06
CA ILE A 65 -30.65 -16.26 -9.19
C ILE A 65 -30.01 -14.87 -9.04
N PHE A 66 -30.68 -13.92 -8.39
CA PHE A 66 -30.14 -12.56 -8.20
C PHE A 66 -28.97 -12.55 -7.22
N GLU A 67 -28.98 -13.44 -6.24
CA GLU A 67 -27.86 -13.67 -5.33
C GLU A 67 -26.76 -14.53 -5.95
N ALA A 68 -27.13 -15.48 -6.81
CA ALA A 68 -26.18 -16.41 -7.42
C ALA A 68 -25.39 -15.79 -8.58
N ALA A 69 -26.01 -14.93 -9.40
CA ALA A 69 -25.39 -14.37 -10.60
C ALA A 69 -24.09 -13.58 -10.32
N PRO A 70 -23.99 -12.73 -9.27
CA PRO A 70 -22.74 -12.06 -8.92
C PRO A 70 -21.63 -13.01 -8.42
N GLN A 71 -21.96 -14.27 -8.13
CA GLN A 71 -21.01 -15.30 -7.66
C GLN A 71 -20.49 -16.20 -8.79
N VAL A 72 -20.92 -15.96 -10.03
CA VAL A 72 -20.49 -16.74 -11.20
C VAL A 72 -19.21 -16.14 -11.77
N HIS A 73 -18.20 -16.98 -11.92
CA HIS A 73 -16.95 -16.72 -12.60
C HIS A 73 -16.82 -17.65 -13.80
N VAL A 74 -16.38 -17.11 -14.94
CA VAL A 74 -16.14 -17.86 -16.17
C VAL A 74 -14.70 -17.60 -16.63
N SER A 75 -13.97 -18.68 -16.89
CA SER A 75 -12.59 -18.64 -17.40
C SER A 75 -12.37 -19.65 -18.55
N GLY A 76 -11.22 -19.57 -19.23
CA GLY A 76 -10.75 -20.59 -20.17
C GLY A 76 -10.78 -20.15 -21.64
N GLN A 77 -10.99 -21.09 -22.56
CA GLN A 77 -11.00 -20.78 -24.00
C GLN A 77 -12.01 -21.62 -24.80
N LEU A 78 -12.85 -20.95 -25.58
CA LEU A 78 -13.74 -21.57 -26.57
C LEU A 78 -12.99 -21.86 -27.88
N SER A 79 -13.41 -22.93 -28.57
CA SER A 79 -12.89 -23.23 -29.92
C SER A 79 -13.29 -22.13 -30.92
N PRO A 80 -12.53 -21.92 -32.02
CA PRO A 80 -12.86 -20.91 -33.04
C PRO A 80 -14.25 -21.07 -33.68
N ASP A 81 -14.74 -22.31 -33.79
CA ASP A 81 -16.06 -22.60 -34.36
C ASP A 81 -17.19 -22.33 -33.35
N ASP A 82 -16.96 -22.61 -32.06
CA ASP A 82 -17.91 -22.30 -30.98
C ASP A 82 -18.03 -20.79 -30.74
N ARG A 83 -16.91 -20.05 -30.90
CA ARG A 83 -16.83 -18.59 -30.77
C ARG A 83 -17.72 -17.84 -31.79
N LYS A 84 -18.03 -18.45 -32.94
CA LYS A 84 -18.94 -17.86 -33.95
C LYS A 84 -20.41 -17.95 -33.54
N ASN A 85 -20.77 -18.98 -32.76
CA ASN A 85 -22.14 -19.26 -32.35
C ASN A 85 -22.48 -18.65 -30.98
N LEU A 86 -21.48 -18.35 -30.13
CA LEU A 86 -21.67 -17.84 -28.77
C LEU A 86 -21.04 -16.45 -28.58
N ARG A 87 -21.86 -15.50 -28.13
CA ARG A 87 -21.44 -14.14 -27.72
C ARG A 87 -21.19 -14.05 -26.20
N ILE A 88 -20.51 -15.03 -25.60
CA ILE A 88 -20.22 -15.04 -24.16
C ILE A 88 -18.76 -14.60 -23.92
N PRO A 89 -18.48 -13.62 -23.04
CA PRO A 89 -17.12 -13.29 -22.64
C PRO A 89 -16.48 -14.47 -21.91
N VAL A 90 -15.28 -14.89 -22.32
CA VAL A 90 -14.63 -16.12 -21.85
C VAL A 90 -13.83 -15.92 -20.54
N GLU A 91 -13.55 -14.66 -20.18
CA GLU A 91 -12.92 -14.26 -18.91
C GLU A 91 -13.77 -13.16 -18.28
N THR A 92 -14.63 -13.51 -17.32
CA THR A 92 -15.55 -12.56 -16.67
C THR A 92 -16.03 -13.05 -15.30
N GLY A 93 -16.46 -12.10 -14.45
CA GLY A 93 -16.93 -12.37 -13.08
C GLY A 93 -15.85 -12.16 -12.01
N ASP A 94 -16.23 -12.34 -10.75
CA ASP A 94 -15.34 -12.25 -9.59
C ASP A 94 -14.56 -13.57 -9.42
N PRO A 95 -13.22 -13.59 -9.51
CA PRO A 95 -12.42 -14.81 -9.31
C PRO A 95 -12.61 -15.50 -7.96
N THR A 96 -13.12 -14.77 -6.96
CA THR A 96 -13.47 -15.29 -5.62
C THR A 96 -14.91 -15.77 -5.51
N GLY A 97 -15.70 -15.65 -6.58
CA GLY A 97 -17.09 -16.07 -6.68
C GLY A 97 -17.26 -17.57 -6.51
N LEU A 98 -18.33 -17.98 -5.83
CA LEU A 98 -18.58 -19.36 -5.42
C LEU A 98 -18.66 -20.36 -6.58
N TYR A 99 -19.23 -19.95 -7.71
CA TYR A 99 -19.49 -20.83 -8.86
C TYR A 99 -18.49 -20.52 -9.98
N HIS A 100 -17.74 -21.52 -10.43
CA HIS A 100 -16.73 -21.32 -11.46
C HIS A 100 -16.93 -22.28 -12.64
N LEU A 101 -17.25 -21.72 -13.80
CA LEU A 101 -17.35 -22.44 -15.07
C LEU A 101 -16.04 -22.28 -15.85
N VAL A 102 -15.33 -23.38 -16.06
CA VAL A 102 -14.11 -23.43 -16.86
C VAL A 102 -14.46 -23.93 -18.26
N LEU A 103 -14.27 -23.09 -19.26
CA LEU A 103 -14.55 -23.39 -20.66
C LEU A 103 -13.33 -24.03 -21.32
N GLY A 104 -13.54 -25.20 -21.92
CA GLY A 104 -12.51 -25.96 -22.62
C GLY A 104 -12.92 -26.34 -24.03
N GLN A 105 -11.95 -26.81 -24.82
CA GLN A 105 -12.23 -27.38 -26.14
C GLN A 105 -12.72 -28.82 -25.96
N GLY A 106 -14.01 -29.06 -26.25
CA GLY A 106 -14.64 -30.39 -26.22
C GLY A 106 -15.27 -30.78 -24.87
N GLN A 107 -14.80 -30.23 -23.75
CA GLN A 107 -15.44 -30.41 -22.44
C GLN A 107 -15.23 -29.18 -21.55
N ASN A 108 -16.27 -28.81 -20.81
CA ASN A 108 -16.29 -27.73 -19.82
C ASN A 108 -16.34 -28.33 -18.41
N ALA A 109 -15.86 -27.60 -17.41
CA ALA A 109 -15.91 -28.04 -16.01
C ALA A 109 -16.61 -27.03 -15.12
N PHE A 110 -17.40 -27.52 -14.15
CA PHE A 110 -18.02 -26.69 -13.13
C PHE A 110 -17.42 -27.01 -11.76
N VAL A 111 -16.79 -26.01 -11.14
CA VAL A 111 -16.09 -26.14 -9.86
C VAL A 111 -16.54 -25.05 -8.89
N ALA A 112 -16.12 -25.16 -7.63
CA ALA A 112 -16.46 -24.22 -6.56
C ALA A 112 -15.22 -23.50 -6.04
N ASN A 113 -15.36 -22.21 -5.70
CA ASN A 113 -14.37 -21.47 -4.93
C ASN A 113 -14.95 -21.10 -3.57
N GLY A 114 -14.24 -21.43 -2.50
CA GLY A 114 -14.70 -21.13 -1.14
C GLY A 114 -14.04 -22.02 -0.12
N LEU A 115 -14.09 -21.61 1.14
CA LEU A 115 -13.51 -22.40 2.24
C LEU A 115 -14.26 -23.72 2.40
N GLY A 116 -13.72 -24.78 1.81
CA GLY A 116 -14.34 -26.10 1.67
C GLY A 116 -14.35 -26.65 0.23
N GLY A 117 -14.00 -25.85 -0.77
CA GLY A 117 -13.98 -26.21 -2.18
C GLY A 117 -15.30 -26.79 -2.68
N THR A 118 -15.24 -27.78 -3.56
CA THR A 118 -16.44 -28.41 -4.15
C THR A 118 -17.27 -29.23 -3.16
N SER A 119 -16.78 -29.49 -1.94
CA SER A 119 -17.63 -30.11 -0.90
C SER A 119 -18.82 -29.22 -0.54
N LEU A 120 -18.71 -27.90 -0.75
CA LEU A 120 -19.80 -26.96 -0.56
C LEU A 120 -20.93 -27.18 -1.58
N LEU A 121 -20.62 -27.64 -2.80
CA LEU A 121 -21.56 -27.70 -3.94
C LEU A 121 -21.85 -29.12 -4.46
N ASN A 122 -21.16 -30.17 -4.02
CA ASN A 122 -21.42 -31.52 -4.56
C ASN A 122 -22.75 -32.13 -4.07
N ALA A 123 -23.13 -33.29 -4.61
CA ALA A 123 -24.38 -33.96 -4.24
C ALA A 123 -24.23 -35.00 -3.10
N ASN A 124 -23.19 -34.88 -2.26
CA ASN A 124 -22.92 -35.70 -1.07
C ASN A 124 -22.59 -37.19 -1.28
N ILE A 125 -22.57 -37.72 -2.51
CA ILE A 125 -22.41 -39.17 -2.72
C ILE A 125 -21.00 -39.69 -2.42
N PHE A 126 -20.91 -40.65 -1.49
CA PHE A 126 -19.66 -41.27 -1.06
C PHE A 126 -19.54 -42.70 -1.61
N LEU A 127 -18.94 -42.87 -2.80
CA LEU A 127 -18.72 -44.20 -3.38
C LEU A 127 -17.23 -44.53 -3.48
N ARG A 128 -16.84 -45.71 -2.98
CA ARG A 128 -15.48 -46.23 -3.21
C ARG A 128 -15.30 -46.59 -4.68
N ALA A 129 -14.09 -46.40 -5.20
CA ALA A 129 -13.73 -46.82 -6.56
C ALA A 129 -13.82 -48.35 -6.69
N ASP A 130 -14.15 -48.83 -7.88
CA ASP A 130 -14.16 -50.27 -8.17
C ASP A 130 -12.73 -50.83 -8.05
N ARG A 131 -12.57 -51.96 -7.36
CA ARG A 131 -11.27 -52.62 -7.16
C ARG A 131 -10.61 -52.98 -8.49
N ARG A 132 -11.38 -53.36 -9.52
CA ARG A 132 -10.88 -53.65 -10.87
C ARG A 132 -10.37 -52.38 -11.56
N THR A 133 -11.01 -51.23 -11.32
CA THR A 133 -10.54 -49.93 -11.82
C THR A 133 -9.22 -49.52 -11.14
N LEU A 134 -9.08 -49.76 -9.83
CA LEU A 134 -7.81 -49.52 -9.11
C LEU A 134 -6.68 -50.47 -9.55
N ALA A 135 -7.01 -51.65 -10.07
CA ALA A 135 -6.05 -52.62 -10.59
C ALA A 135 -5.56 -52.31 -12.02
N LEU A 136 -6.11 -51.29 -12.69
CA LEU A 136 -5.66 -50.90 -14.03
C LEU A 136 -4.20 -50.43 -14.01
N LYS A 137 -3.47 -50.69 -15.10
CA LYS A 137 -2.06 -50.28 -15.29
C LYS A 137 -1.81 -48.77 -15.24
N ALA A 138 -2.87 -47.97 -15.32
CA ALA A 138 -2.79 -46.52 -15.15
C ALA A 138 -2.41 -46.12 -13.71
N TRP A 139 -2.74 -46.96 -12.72
CA TRP A 139 -2.37 -46.74 -11.32
C TRP A 139 -0.95 -47.26 -11.04
N PRO A 140 -0.19 -46.59 -10.15
CA PRO A 140 1.14 -47.03 -9.75
C PRO A 140 1.10 -48.42 -9.11
N ALA A 141 2.20 -49.18 -9.23
CA ALA A 141 2.27 -50.59 -8.81
C ALA A 141 1.92 -50.80 -7.33
N GLU A 142 2.26 -49.83 -6.48
CA GLU A 142 1.96 -49.81 -5.04
C GLU A 142 0.46 -49.81 -4.73
N ILE A 143 -0.39 -49.40 -5.69
CA ILE A 143 -1.85 -49.44 -5.59
C ILE A 143 -2.41 -50.57 -6.46
N SER A 144 -1.99 -50.67 -7.72
CA SER A 144 -2.59 -51.63 -8.67
C SER A 144 -2.31 -53.09 -8.34
N THR A 145 -1.18 -53.39 -7.69
CA THR A 145 -0.83 -54.76 -7.26
C THR A 145 -1.52 -55.14 -5.95
N ASN A 146 -1.81 -54.15 -5.08
CA ASN A 146 -2.49 -54.36 -3.80
C ASN A 146 -3.53 -53.25 -3.58
N VAL A 147 -4.68 -53.39 -4.23
CA VAL A 147 -5.77 -52.39 -4.18
C VAL A 147 -6.31 -52.18 -2.77
N SER A 148 -6.21 -53.20 -1.90
CA SER A 148 -6.61 -53.11 -0.49
C SER A 148 -5.72 -52.19 0.34
N SER A 149 -4.55 -51.79 -0.16
CA SER A 149 -3.68 -50.81 0.51
C SER A 149 -4.35 -49.44 0.72
N LEU A 150 -5.42 -49.14 -0.02
CA LEU A 150 -6.18 -47.90 0.10
C LEU A 150 -7.33 -48.01 1.13
N ASP A 151 -7.72 -49.23 1.54
CA ASP A 151 -8.87 -49.47 2.43
C ASP A 151 -8.79 -48.72 3.77
N PRO A 152 -7.65 -48.69 4.50
CA PRO A 152 -7.56 -47.96 5.77
C PRO A 152 -7.80 -46.45 5.61
N PHE A 153 -7.48 -45.90 4.44
CA PHE A 153 -7.65 -44.48 4.15
C PHE A 153 -9.09 -44.15 3.72
N TYR A 154 -9.77 -45.08 3.04
CA TYR A 154 -11.22 -44.98 2.83
C TYR A 154 -11.98 -45.03 4.17
N GLU A 155 -11.62 -45.96 5.06
CA GLU A 155 -12.25 -46.09 6.38
C GLU A 155 -12.07 -44.82 7.22
N ARG A 156 -10.89 -44.21 7.18
CA ARG A 156 -10.65 -42.93 7.85
C ARG A 156 -11.48 -41.78 7.25
N ALA A 157 -11.62 -41.76 5.92
CA ALA A 157 -12.48 -40.79 5.26
C ALA A 157 -13.96 -40.97 5.65
N GLU A 158 -14.42 -42.22 5.76
CA GLU A 158 -15.78 -42.56 6.24
C GLU A 158 -16.01 -42.13 7.68
N GLN A 159 -15.05 -42.39 8.58
CA GLN A 159 -15.13 -41.94 9.97
C GLN A 159 -15.23 -40.42 10.10
N MET A 160 -14.51 -39.68 9.25
CA MET A 160 -14.51 -38.22 9.29
C MET A 160 -15.78 -37.63 8.66
N LEU A 161 -16.24 -38.16 7.53
CA LEU A 161 -17.35 -37.59 6.75
C LEU A 161 -18.73 -38.19 7.07
N GLU A 162 -18.78 -39.24 7.88
CA GLU A 162 -19.99 -39.92 8.37
C GLU A 162 -21.03 -40.24 7.27
N PRO A 163 -20.63 -40.88 6.13
CA PRO A 163 -21.57 -41.12 5.05
C PRO A 163 -22.64 -42.14 5.45
N SER A 164 -23.90 -41.85 5.18
CA SER A 164 -25.04 -42.72 5.48
C SER A 164 -26.11 -42.62 4.39
N PRO A 165 -26.82 -43.70 4.04
CA PRO A 165 -27.84 -43.67 3.00
C PRO A 165 -29.10 -42.93 3.46
N TYR A 166 -29.94 -42.50 2.51
CA TYR A 166 -31.27 -41.94 2.83
C TYR A 166 -32.10 -42.94 3.66
N PRO A 167 -32.53 -42.60 4.89
CA PRO A 167 -33.12 -43.56 5.82
C PRO A 167 -34.40 -44.23 5.29
N ALA A 168 -34.57 -45.51 5.60
CA ALA A 168 -35.71 -46.31 5.15
C ALA A 168 -37.06 -45.81 5.68
N ASP A 169 -37.04 -45.27 6.89
CA ASP A 169 -38.14 -44.70 7.66
C ASP A 169 -38.42 -43.22 7.35
N SER A 170 -37.56 -42.56 6.56
CA SER A 170 -37.78 -41.19 6.09
C SER A 170 -38.94 -41.11 5.08
N PRO A 171 -39.56 -39.92 4.87
CA PRO A 171 -40.68 -39.75 3.96
C PRO A 171 -40.43 -40.29 2.55
N PRO A 172 -41.44 -40.88 1.88
CA PRO A 172 -41.28 -41.35 0.50
C PRO A 172 -41.00 -40.18 -0.45
N LEU A 173 -40.03 -40.36 -1.35
CA LEU A 173 -39.64 -39.36 -2.34
C LEU A 173 -40.16 -39.76 -3.73
N LYS A 174 -40.92 -38.90 -4.39
CA LYS A 174 -41.50 -39.21 -5.71
C LYS A 174 -40.42 -39.52 -6.76
N LYS A 175 -39.34 -38.72 -6.81
CA LYS A 175 -38.22 -38.92 -7.73
C LYS A 175 -37.57 -40.31 -7.58
N LEU A 176 -37.39 -40.74 -6.32
CA LEU A 176 -36.83 -42.05 -6.01
C LEU A 176 -37.76 -43.19 -6.41
N GLN A 177 -39.06 -43.05 -6.15
CA GLN A 177 -40.07 -44.05 -6.53
C GLN A 177 -40.18 -44.23 -8.05
N VAL A 178 -40.16 -43.12 -8.80
CA VAL A 178 -40.13 -43.16 -10.27
C VAL A 178 -38.87 -43.87 -10.75
N PHE A 179 -37.71 -43.55 -10.17
CA PHE A 179 -36.45 -44.16 -10.56
C PHE A 179 -36.40 -45.67 -10.25
N GLU A 180 -36.88 -46.10 -9.08
CA GLU A 180 -37.03 -47.52 -8.71
C GLU A 180 -37.98 -48.26 -9.67
N GLN A 181 -39.10 -47.63 -10.04
CA GLN A 181 -40.04 -48.19 -11.02
C GLN A 181 -39.38 -48.37 -12.40
N GLN A 182 -38.57 -47.42 -12.84
CA GLN A 182 -37.84 -47.50 -14.10
C GLN A 182 -36.79 -48.63 -14.08
N ALA A 183 -36.08 -48.81 -12.95
CA ALA A 183 -35.16 -49.93 -12.78
C ALA A 183 -35.89 -51.29 -12.91
N ARG A 184 -37.09 -51.41 -12.34
CA ARG A 184 -37.95 -52.60 -12.49
C ARG A 184 -38.39 -52.84 -13.93
N GLN A 185 -38.81 -51.79 -14.64
CA GLN A 185 -39.24 -51.89 -16.04
C GLN A 185 -38.13 -52.38 -16.99
N LEU A 186 -36.87 -52.04 -16.67
CA LEU A 186 -35.70 -52.50 -17.42
C LEU A 186 -35.16 -53.86 -16.96
N GLY A 187 -35.75 -54.47 -15.92
CA GLY A 187 -35.27 -55.75 -15.36
C GLY A 187 -33.93 -55.65 -14.63
N ILE A 188 -33.56 -54.45 -14.15
CA ILE A 188 -32.29 -54.17 -13.45
C ILE A 188 -32.50 -53.72 -11.99
N GLU A 189 -33.62 -54.07 -11.39
CA GLU A 189 -33.97 -53.74 -9.99
C GLU A 189 -32.87 -54.16 -8.99
N SER A 190 -32.20 -55.29 -9.21
CA SER A 190 -31.13 -55.77 -8.32
C SER A 190 -29.90 -54.84 -8.27
N LYS A 191 -29.80 -53.90 -9.21
CA LYS A 191 -28.73 -52.89 -9.28
C LYS A 191 -29.12 -51.57 -8.62
N PHE A 192 -30.38 -51.41 -8.23
CA PHE A 192 -30.88 -50.21 -7.59
C PHE A 192 -30.65 -50.24 -6.08
N TYR A 193 -30.09 -49.17 -5.52
CA TYR A 193 -29.99 -48.97 -4.07
C TYR A 193 -29.95 -47.49 -3.69
N ARG A 194 -29.95 -47.21 -2.37
CA ARG A 194 -29.73 -45.86 -1.83
C ARG A 194 -28.26 -45.70 -1.47
N PRO A 195 -27.49 -44.86 -2.18
CA PRO A 195 -26.06 -44.75 -1.93
C PRO A 195 -25.78 -44.05 -0.59
N PRO A 196 -24.65 -44.37 0.08
CA PRO A 196 -24.24 -43.63 1.26
C PRO A 196 -23.83 -42.19 0.88
N GLN A 197 -24.25 -41.23 1.70
CA GLN A 197 -24.07 -39.81 1.43
C GLN A 197 -23.64 -39.03 2.67
N THR A 198 -22.83 -37.99 2.49
CA THR A 198 -22.30 -37.09 3.53
C THR A 198 -23.36 -36.05 3.95
N THR A 199 -24.53 -36.54 4.37
CA THR A 199 -25.67 -35.74 4.83
C THR A 199 -26.06 -36.19 6.23
N LYS A 200 -26.29 -35.22 7.12
CA LYS A 200 -26.80 -35.48 8.46
C LYS A 200 -28.33 -35.55 8.42
N TRP A 201 -28.89 -36.62 8.97
CA TRP A 201 -30.34 -36.83 9.03
C TRP A 201 -30.98 -36.36 10.34
N THR A 202 -30.18 -36.24 11.40
CA THR A 202 -30.64 -35.84 12.74
C THR A 202 -29.72 -34.77 13.32
N ASP A 203 -30.29 -33.88 14.13
CA ASP A 203 -29.53 -32.85 14.84
C ASP A 203 -28.48 -33.48 15.77
N GLY A 204 -27.28 -32.89 15.81
CA GLY A 204 -26.23 -33.29 16.75
C GLY A 204 -24.82 -32.97 16.26
N PRO A 205 -23.80 -33.24 17.09
CA PRO A 205 -22.41 -33.06 16.68
C PRO A 205 -22.02 -34.09 15.62
N ASN A 206 -21.11 -33.68 14.72
CA ASN A 206 -20.41 -34.59 13.82
C ASN A 206 -19.14 -35.18 14.46
N SER A 207 -18.41 -35.98 13.69
CA SER A 207 -17.16 -36.65 14.06
C SER A 207 -16.07 -35.73 14.63
N THR A 208 -16.07 -34.45 14.28
CA THR A 208 -15.08 -33.45 14.73
C THR A 208 -15.56 -32.56 15.86
N GLY A 209 -16.83 -32.69 16.27
CA GLY A 209 -17.44 -31.92 17.35
C GLY A 209 -18.21 -30.67 16.91
N VAL A 210 -18.40 -30.44 15.62
CA VAL A 210 -19.22 -29.32 15.10
C VAL A 210 -20.70 -29.69 15.19
N GLN A 211 -21.51 -28.81 15.77
CA GLN A 211 -22.96 -28.99 15.84
C GLN A 211 -23.61 -28.82 14.47
N MET A 212 -24.34 -29.84 14.02
CA MET A 212 -25.01 -29.89 12.73
C MET A 212 -26.52 -30.09 12.90
N LYS A 213 -27.26 -29.80 11.82
CA LYS A 213 -28.72 -29.96 11.74
C LYS A 213 -29.09 -31.12 10.83
N GLY A 214 -30.24 -31.74 11.08
CA GLY A 214 -30.82 -32.72 10.16
C GLY A 214 -31.28 -32.06 8.85
N SER A 215 -31.14 -32.77 7.73
CA SER A 215 -31.57 -32.28 6.42
C SER A 215 -33.05 -31.93 6.37
N THR A 216 -33.36 -30.80 5.73
CA THR A 216 -34.76 -30.40 5.49
C THR A 216 -35.36 -31.04 4.26
N LEU A 217 -34.58 -31.84 3.49
CA LEU A 217 -35.02 -32.49 2.25
C LEU A 217 -35.37 -31.47 1.13
N SER A 218 -34.58 -30.41 1.04
CA SER A 218 -34.77 -29.26 0.15
C SER A 218 -34.43 -29.52 -1.31
N GLY A 219 -33.57 -30.49 -1.62
CA GLY A 219 -33.08 -30.76 -2.98
C GLY A 219 -32.13 -29.68 -3.53
N GLN A 220 -31.46 -28.93 -2.66
CA GLN A 220 -30.59 -27.81 -3.02
C GLN A 220 -29.09 -28.07 -2.78
N ASP A 221 -28.69 -29.31 -2.55
CA ASP A 221 -27.30 -29.65 -2.18
C ASP A 221 -26.27 -29.21 -3.23
N SER A 222 -26.66 -29.22 -4.51
CA SER A 222 -25.77 -28.97 -5.66
C SER A 222 -25.39 -27.51 -5.90
N THR A 223 -25.96 -26.57 -5.14
CA THR A 223 -25.67 -25.12 -5.25
C THR A 223 -25.30 -24.49 -3.91
N GLY A 224 -25.05 -25.31 -2.87
CA GLY A 224 -24.89 -24.83 -1.50
C GLY A 224 -26.23 -24.82 -0.77
N VAL A 225 -26.29 -25.55 0.35
CA VAL A 225 -27.52 -25.75 1.13
C VAL A 225 -27.42 -25.00 2.46
N ASN A 226 -28.46 -24.22 2.78
CA ASN A 226 -28.50 -23.34 3.95
C ASN A 226 -29.02 -24.01 5.24
N ASP A 227 -29.45 -25.28 5.18
CA ASP A 227 -30.06 -25.97 6.33
C ASP A 227 -29.05 -26.50 7.36
N GLY A 228 -27.75 -26.50 7.04
CA GLY A 228 -26.69 -26.95 7.93
C GLY A 228 -26.53 -28.47 8.03
N SER A 229 -27.14 -29.23 7.11
CA SER A 229 -27.11 -30.70 7.13
C SER A 229 -25.98 -31.35 6.34
N LYS A 230 -25.28 -30.57 5.51
CA LYS A 230 -24.23 -31.07 4.63
C LYS A 230 -22.91 -31.23 5.37
N THR A 231 -22.36 -32.45 5.38
CA THR A 231 -21.07 -32.74 6.02
C THR A 231 -19.92 -32.41 5.06
N THR A 232 -19.59 -31.13 4.98
CA THR A 232 -18.53 -30.58 4.11
C THR A 232 -17.15 -30.63 4.77
N THR A 233 -16.08 -30.35 4.01
CA THR A 233 -14.73 -30.22 4.59
C THR A 233 -14.62 -29.01 5.53
N LEU A 234 -15.44 -27.97 5.34
CA LEU A 234 -15.55 -26.81 6.24
C LEU A 234 -15.87 -27.23 7.68
N VAL A 235 -16.93 -28.02 7.85
CA VAL A 235 -17.42 -28.45 9.17
C VAL A 235 -16.72 -29.71 9.71
N THR A 236 -15.87 -30.35 8.92
CA THR A 236 -15.08 -31.52 9.32
C THR A 236 -13.59 -31.15 9.39
N TYR A 237 -12.84 -31.45 8.34
CA TYR A 237 -11.39 -31.31 8.27
C TYR A 237 -10.87 -29.90 8.57
N LEU A 238 -11.50 -28.84 8.09
CA LEU A 238 -11.02 -27.46 8.27
C LEU A 238 -11.33 -26.93 9.66
N SER A 239 -12.52 -27.22 10.20
CA SER A 239 -12.85 -26.92 11.61
C SER A 239 -11.94 -27.68 12.57
N ASP A 240 -11.58 -28.92 12.25
CA ASP A 240 -10.57 -29.68 12.97
C ASP A 240 -9.18 -29.04 12.85
N ALA A 241 -8.72 -28.71 11.64
CA ALA A 241 -7.44 -28.03 11.42
C ALA A 241 -7.34 -26.73 12.21
N TRP A 242 -8.39 -25.90 12.18
CA TRP A 242 -8.49 -24.66 12.97
C TRP A 242 -8.38 -24.94 14.46
N ASN A 243 -9.13 -25.92 15.00
CA ASN A 243 -9.07 -26.27 16.43
C ASN A 243 -7.65 -26.69 16.87
N TRP A 244 -6.89 -27.28 15.94
CA TRP A 244 -5.52 -27.72 16.11
C TRP A 244 -4.45 -26.67 15.74
N GLY A 245 -4.86 -25.43 15.48
CA GLY A 245 -3.97 -24.28 15.33
C GLY A 245 -3.62 -23.90 13.89
N ALA A 246 -4.27 -24.48 12.87
CA ALA A 246 -4.08 -24.03 11.50
C ALA A 246 -4.61 -22.59 11.31
N GLU A 247 -3.82 -21.74 10.67
CA GLU A 247 -4.22 -20.40 10.27
C GLU A 247 -4.73 -20.45 8.82
N ILE A 248 -5.94 -19.95 8.58
CA ILE A 248 -6.64 -20.07 7.30
C ILE A 248 -6.86 -18.68 6.71
N PHE A 249 -6.49 -18.48 5.45
CA PHE A 249 -6.61 -17.21 4.75
C PHE A 249 -7.41 -17.39 3.46
N CYS A 250 -8.53 -16.67 3.35
CA CYS A 250 -9.42 -16.67 2.20
C CYS A 250 -9.04 -15.54 1.22
N GLU A 251 -9.64 -15.56 0.02
CA GLU A 251 -9.35 -14.58 -1.04
C GLU A 251 -7.86 -14.55 -1.46
N CYS A 252 -7.15 -15.66 -1.22
CA CYS A 252 -5.73 -15.84 -1.49
C CYS A 252 -5.54 -16.87 -2.61
N GLU A 253 -5.32 -16.40 -3.83
CA GLU A 253 -5.14 -17.24 -5.01
C GLU A 253 -3.67 -17.53 -5.27
N ALA A 254 -3.22 -18.75 -4.96
CA ALA A 254 -1.87 -19.19 -5.32
C ALA A 254 -1.68 -19.18 -6.85
N ARG A 255 -0.55 -18.61 -7.30
CA ARG A 255 -0.24 -18.40 -8.72
C ARG A 255 0.91 -19.27 -9.22
N PHE A 256 1.93 -19.47 -8.39
CA PHE A 256 3.02 -20.43 -8.65
C PHE A 256 3.82 -20.72 -7.37
N VAL A 257 4.65 -21.77 -7.43
CA VAL A 257 5.55 -22.19 -6.37
C VAL A 257 7.00 -22.18 -6.90
N GLN A 258 7.94 -21.74 -6.06
CA GLN A 258 9.38 -21.76 -6.35
C GLN A 258 10.15 -22.34 -5.18
N LYS A 259 11.34 -22.90 -5.44
CA LYS A 259 12.24 -23.30 -4.35
C LYS A 259 12.69 -22.05 -3.59
N HIS A 260 12.76 -22.15 -2.27
CA HIS A 260 13.27 -21.05 -1.46
C HIS A 260 14.77 -20.80 -1.76
N PRO A 261 15.25 -19.54 -1.81
CA PRO A 261 16.65 -19.23 -2.13
C PRO A 261 17.69 -19.92 -1.23
N SER A 262 17.35 -20.16 0.05
CA SER A 262 18.22 -20.89 0.99
C SER A 262 18.36 -22.40 0.69
N GLY A 263 17.57 -22.93 -0.25
CA GLY A 263 17.48 -24.37 -0.54
C GLY A 263 16.58 -25.17 0.40
N GLN A 264 16.00 -24.55 1.43
CA GLN A 264 15.08 -25.20 2.37
C GLN A 264 13.62 -24.81 2.11
N GLY A 265 12.83 -25.76 1.61
CA GLY A 265 11.40 -25.59 1.37
C GLY A 265 11.06 -24.74 0.13
N TYR A 266 9.87 -24.13 0.14
CA TYR A 266 9.29 -23.48 -1.03
C TYR A 266 8.64 -22.13 -0.70
N LEU A 267 8.71 -21.20 -1.65
CA LEU A 267 7.93 -19.97 -1.67
C LEU A 267 6.67 -20.18 -2.50
N ILE A 268 5.52 -19.83 -1.93
CA ILE A 268 4.22 -19.84 -2.60
C ILE A 268 3.85 -18.40 -2.88
N PHE A 269 3.76 -18.03 -4.16
CA PHE A 269 3.33 -16.70 -4.57
C PHE A 269 1.83 -16.70 -4.83
N PHE A 270 1.11 -15.72 -4.28
CA PHE A 270 -0.34 -15.65 -4.37
C PHE A 270 -0.84 -14.22 -4.59
N ALA A 271 -1.95 -14.09 -5.31
CA ALA A 271 -2.68 -12.85 -5.46
C ALA A 271 -3.72 -12.76 -4.33
N TRP A 272 -3.73 -11.66 -3.60
CA TRP A 272 -4.76 -11.39 -2.60
C TRP A 272 -5.83 -10.46 -3.20
N HIS A 273 -7.08 -10.93 -3.18
CA HIS A 273 -8.23 -10.27 -3.80
C HIS A 273 -9.02 -9.37 -2.83
N GLY A 274 -8.64 -9.31 -1.54
CA GLY A 274 -9.28 -8.43 -0.57
C GLY A 274 -9.01 -6.93 -0.82
N GLY A 275 -9.72 -6.05 -0.11
CA GLY A 275 -9.47 -4.59 -0.17
C GLY A 275 -9.88 -3.92 -1.49
N LYS A 276 -10.80 -4.54 -2.25
CA LYS A 276 -11.21 -4.15 -3.60
C LYS A 276 -10.09 -4.17 -4.65
N ARG A 277 -9.10 -5.05 -4.46
CA ARG A 277 -7.96 -5.22 -5.38
C ARG A 277 -8.38 -5.72 -6.76
N GLU A 278 -9.56 -6.33 -6.90
CA GLU A 278 -10.15 -6.74 -8.19
C GLU A 278 -10.33 -5.58 -9.17
N LYS A 279 -10.48 -4.34 -8.67
CA LYS A 279 -10.57 -3.14 -9.52
C LYS A 279 -9.31 -2.84 -10.33
N PHE A 280 -8.17 -3.39 -9.91
CA PHE A 280 -6.88 -3.23 -10.59
C PHE A 280 -6.66 -4.31 -11.67
N GLY A 281 -7.66 -5.18 -11.91
CA GLY A 281 -7.66 -6.12 -13.04
C GLY A 281 -6.39 -6.98 -13.11
N LYS A 282 -5.74 -6.99 -14.29
CA LYS A 282 -4.53 -7.79 -14.51
C LYS A 282 -3.31 -7.29 -13.72
N ASP A 283 -3.28 -6.03 -13.28
CA ASP A 283 -2.17 -5.50 -12.48
C ASP A 283 -2.09 -6.14 -11.10
N ALA A 284 -3.23 -6.53 -10.50
CA ALA A 284 -3.24 -7.26 -9.24
C ALA A 284 -2.42 -8.57 -9.30
N TYR A 285 -2.36 -9.23 -10.46
CA TYR A 285 -1.56 -10.44 -10.67
C TYR A 285 -0.06 -10.17 -10.92
N ARG A 286 0.35 -8.91 -11.07
CA ARG A 286 1.76 -8.49 -11.10
C ARG A 286 2.32 -8.29 -9.69
N HIS A 287 1.45 -7.99 -8.73
CA HIS A 287 1.80 -7.69 -7.33
C HIS A 287 1.44 -8.84 -6.41
N LEU A 288 2.23 -9.90 -6.46
CA LEU A 288 1.99 -11.12 -5.70
C LEU A 288 2.60 -11.01 -4.30
N MET A 289 1.80 -11.36 -3.30
CA MET A 289 2.29 -11.69 -1.97
C MET A 289 2.93 -13.08 -1.99
N TRP A 290 3.63 -13.43 -0.93
CA TRP A 290 4.28 -14.74 -0.82
C TRP A 290 4.23 -15.31 0.59
N VAL A 291 4.42 -16.61 0.72
CA VAL A 291 4.60 -17.25 2.02
C VAL A 291 5.61 -18.39 1.88
N HIS A 292 6.47 -18.55 2.87
CA HIS A 292 7.47 -19.62 2.89
C HIS A 292 6.93 -20.86 3.62
N ALA A 293 6.96 -22.00 2.95
CA ALA A 293 6.79 -23.31 3.56
C ALA A 293 8.17 -23.93 3.85
N LYS A 294 8.51 -24.10 5.13
CA LYS A 294 9.83 -24.61 5.56
C LYS A 294 10.00 -26.10 5.26
N LYS A 295 8.94 -26.89 5.42
CA LYS A 295 8.99 -28.37 5.29
C LYS A 295 8.21 -28.85 4.08
N VAL A 296 6.92 -28.51 3.99
CA VAL A 296 6.02 -29.09 2.97
C VAL A 296 5.00 -28.11 2.44
N VAL A 297 4.77 -28.17 1.13
CA VAL A 297 3.62 -27.60 0.43
C VAL A 297 2.70 -28.73 -0.01
N PHE A 298 1.46 -28.71 0.49
CA PHE A 298 0.40 -29.57 -0.03
C PHE A 298 -0.47 -28.78 -1.01
N VAL A 299 -0.56 -29.26 -2.25
CA VAL A 299 -1.37 -28.65 -3.31
C VAL A 299 -2.68 -29.42 -3.42
N GLY A 300 -3.77 -28.74 -3.07
CA GLY A 300 -5.15 -29.24 -3.04
C GLY A 300 -6.13 -28.26 -3.69
N ALA A 301 -5.73 -27.63 -4.79
CA ALA A 301 -6.49 -26.60 -5.52
C ALA A 301 -7.54 -27.17 -6.50
N GLY A 302 -7.79 -28.49 -6.45
CA GLY A 302 -8.63 -29.22 -7.40
C GLY A 302 -7.87 -29.58 -8.68
N ALA A 303 -8.38 -30.55 -9.44
CA ALA A 303 -7.65 -31.09 -10.60
C ALA A 303 -7.18 -30.00 -11.59
N ILE A 304 -8.05 -29.05 -11.92
CA ILE A 304 -7.75 -27.94 -12.81
C ILE A 304 -6.80 -26.94 -12.13
N GLY A 305 -7.13 -26.43 -10.95
CA GLY A 305 -6.34 -25.39 -10.27
C GLY A 305 -4.92 -25.86 -9.90
N THR A 306 -4.78 -27.11 -9.46
CA THR A 306 -3.49 -27.74 -9.15
C THR A 306 -2.64 -27.87 -10.40
N THR A 307 -3.21 -28.38 -11.48
CA THR A 307 -2.48 -28.55 -12.75
C THR A 307 -2.05 -27.20 -13.33
N GLU A 308 -2.92 -26.18 -13.22
CA GLU A 308 -2.64 -24.81 -13.63
C GLU A 308 -1.47 -24.21 -12.83
N LEU A 309 -1.48 -24.36 -11.51
CA LEU A 309 -0.41 -23.93 -10.62
C LEU A 309 0.93 -24.59 -10.99
N MET A 310 0.92 -25.90 -11.25
CA MET A 310 2.13 -26.67 -11.59
C MET A 310 2.68 -26.28 -12.96
N LEU A 311 1.82 -26.09 -13.97
CA LEU A 311 2.23 -25.60 -15.28
C LEU A 311 2.88 -24.20 -15.20
N ARG A 312 2.30 -23.29 -14.40
CA ARG A 312 2.89 -21.95 -14.19
C ARG A 312 4.22 -22.02 -13.46
N SER A 313 4.32 -22.89 -12.46
CA SER A 313 5.57 -23.13 -11.73
C SER A 313 6.65 -23.70 -12.65
N LYS A 314 6.28 -24.64 -13.54
CA LYS A 314 7.17 -25.20 -14.57
C LYS A 314 7.67 -24.13 -15.54
N GLN A 315 6.78 -23.27 -16.02
CA GLN A 315 7.15 -22.15 -16.91
C GLN A 315 8.09 -21.13 -16.23
N ARG A 316 8.04 -21.04 -14.90
CA ARG A 316 8.91 -20.17 -14.08
C ARG A 316 10.19 -20.86 -13.60
N GLY A 317 10.55 -22.00 -14.19
CA GLY A 317 11.85 -22.64 -13.98
C GLY A 317 11.86 -23.79 -12.96
N LEU A 318 10.72 -24.15 -12.36
CA LEU A 318 10.65 -25.35 -11.52
C LEU A 318 10.71 -26.59 -12.43
N SER A 319 11.83 -27.33 -12.42
CA SER A 319 12.01 -28.52 -13.28
C SER A 319 10.92 -29.55 -13.02
N MET A 320 10.16 -29.94 -14.04
CA MET A 320 9.15 -31.01 -13.94
C MET A 320 9.15 -31.82 -15.23
N ASN A 321 8.73 -33.08 -15.15
CA ASN A 321 8.64 -33.93 -16.34
C ASN A 321 7.50 -33.51 -17.29
N GLU A 322 7.42 -34.18 -18.44
CA GLU A 322 6.47 -33.88 -19.52
C GLU A 322 5.01 -34.26 -19.22
N TYR A 323 4.76 -35.10 -18.22
CA TYR A 323 3.41 -35.60 -17.90
C TYR A 323 2.53 -34.58 -17.15
N VAL A 324 3.08 -33.46 -16.71
CA VAL A 324 2.31 -32.36 -16.09
C VAL A 324 1.29 -31.82 -17.11
N GLY A 325 0.02 -31.84 -16.75
CA GLY A 325 -1.08 -31.44 -17.62
C GLY A 325 -1.70 -32.57 -18.43
N HIS A 326 -1.12 -33.77 -18.45
CA HIS A 326 -1.60 -34.89 -19.26
C HIS A 326 -2.49 -35.84 -18.46
N GLY A 327 -3.30 -36.62 -19.19
CA GLY A 327 -4.04 -37.74 -18.62
C GLY A 327 -5.25 -37.29 -17.79
N MET A 328 -5.87 -36.17 -18.16
CA MET A 328 -7.07 -35.64 -17.51
C MET A 328 -8.33 -36.35 -18.03
N SER A 329 -9.38 -36.35 -17.21
CA SER A 329 -10.67 -36.98 -17.49
C SER A 329 -11.82 -36.17 -16.89
N GLY A 330 -12.98 -36.21 -17.54
CA GLY A 330 -14.25 -35.68 -17.01
C GLY A 330 -15.05 -36.73 -16.25
N ASN A 331 -14.42 -37.88 -15.94
CA ASN A 331 -15.02 -39.02 -15.25
C ASN A 331 -16.24 -39.61 -16.00
N GLY A 332 -16.28 -39.41 -17.32
CA GLY A 332 -17.40 -39.83 -18.16
C GLY A 332 -18.75 -39.27 -17.74
N ASP A 333 -18.77 -38.04 -17.20
CA ASP A 333 -19.98 -37.37 -16.73
C ASP A 333 -20.98 -37.12 -17.86
N ILE A 334 -22.20 -37.62 -17.73
CA ILE A 334 -23.31 -37.37 -18.66
C ILE A 334 -24.52 -36.85 -17.88
N LEU A 335 -25.01 -35.67 -18.28
CA LEU A 335 -26.26 -35.09 -17.81
C LEU A 335 -27.38 -35.37 -18.81
N ALA A 336 -28.44 -36.02 -18.35
CA ALA A 336 -29.61 -36.36 -19.17
C ALA A 336 -30.93 -36.09 -18.43
N PHE A 337 -32.00 -35.96 -19.21
CA PHE A 337 -33.34 -35.69 -18.69
C PHE A 337 -34.38 -36.64 -19.29
N GLY A 338 -35.28 -37.15 -18.45
CA GLY A 338 -36.54 -37.75 -18.87
C GLY A 338 -37.65 -36.70 -18.80
N TYR A 339 -37.97 -36.05 -19.91
CA TYR A 339 -38.91 -34.92 -19.95
C TYR A 339 -40.38 -35.35 -20.04
N ASN A 340 -41.25 -34.72 -19.24
CA ASN A 340 -42.72 -34.84 -19.28
C ASN A 340 -43.24 -36.30 -19.16
N LEU A 341 -42.70 -37.03 -18.19
CA LEU A 341 -43.07 -38.41 -17.85
C LEU A 341 -44.54 -38.53 -17.42
N GLU A 342 -45.11 -39.73 -17.48
CA GLU A 342 -46.50 -39.97 -17.03
C GLU A 342 -46.64 -39.71 -15.53
N SER A 343 -45.74 -40.28 -14.74
CA SER A 343 -45.60 -40.08 -13.29
C SER A 343 -45.02 -38.71 -12.96
N GLU A 344 -45.48 -38.14 -11.86
CA GLU A 344 -44.94 -36.88 -11.33
C GLU A 344 -43.67 -37.15 -10.53
N VAL A 345 -42.58 -36.45 -10.86
CA VAL A 345 -41.24 -36.68 -10.29
C VAL A 345 -40.97 -35.80 -9.07
N ASN A 346 -41.48 -34.56 -9.05
CA ASN A 346 -41.19 -33.59 -7.98
C ASN A 346 -39.68 -33.30 -7.80
N GLY A 347 -38.93 -33.22 -8.90
CA GLY A 347 -37.47 -33.08 -8.90
C GLY A 347 -36.92 -31.65 -8.82
N LEU A 348 -37.73 -30.64 -8.46
CA LEU A 348 -37.27 -29.24 -8.32
C LEU A 348 -37.10 -28.87 -6.86
N GLY A 349 -35.88 -28.51 -6.48
CA GLY A 349 -35.51 -28.10 -5.13
C GLY A 349 -36.22 -26.82 -4.67
N ARG A 350 -36.41 -26.69 -3.37
CA ARG A 350 -37.05 -25.55 -2.69
C ARG A 350 -36.35 -25.26 -1.38
N GLU A 351 -36.06 -23.99 -1.10
CA GLU A 351 -35.44 -23.58 0.17
C GLU A 351 -36.28 -23.98 1.38
N GLN A 352 -37.60 -23.78 1.28
CA GLN A 352 -38.56 -24.32 2.22
C GLN A 352 -39.38 -25.42 1.54
N PRO A 353 -38.99 -26.69 1.69
CA PRO A 353 -39.72 -27.81 1.11
C PRO A 353 -41.08 -27.98 1.82
N ILE A 354 -42.07 -28.47 1.09
CA ILE A 354 -43.41 -28.76 1.64
C ILE A 354 -43.32 -30.08 2.43
N PRO A 355 -43.62 -30.12 3.75
CA PRO A 355 -43.45 -31.33 4.55
C PRO A 355 -44.24 -32.55 4.04
N ALA A 356 -45.45 -32.32 3.52
CA ALA A 356 -46.28 -33.38 2.93
C ALA A 356 -45.77 -33.87 1.56
N ARG A 357 -44.78 -33.19 0.97
CA ARG A 357 -44.29 -33.44 -0.38
C ARG A 357 -42.81 -33.04 -0.54
N PRO A 358 -41.90 -33.69 0.22
CA PRO A 358 -40.48 -33.35 0.20
C PRO A 358 -39.83 -33.73 -1.14
N ILE A 359 -38.72 -33.07 -1.44
CA ILE A 359 -37.91 -33.35 -2.63
C ILE A 359 -36.89 -34.43 -2.29
N GLY A 360 -36.29 -34.36 -1.09
CA GLY A 360 -35.18 -35.20 -0.67
C GLY A 360 -33.83 -34.51 -0.88
N PRO A 361 -32.72 -35.20 -0.60
CA PRO A 361 -31.40 -34.76 -1.06
C PRO A 361 -31.35 -34.72 -2.59
N THR A 362 -30.38 -34.01 -3.18
CA THR A 362 -30.19 -33.96 -4.64
C THR A 362 -30.15 -35.36 -5.25
N ILE A 363 -29.42 -36.30 -4.66
CA ILE A 363 -29.42 -37.72 -5.04
C ILE A 363 -29.84 -38.56 -3.84
N ALA A 364 -30.82 -39.45 -4.02
CA ALA A 364 -31.26 -40.42 -3.02
C ALA A 364 -31.16 -41.87 -3.50
N GLY A 365 -31.02 -42.10 -4.82
CA GLY A 365 -30.99 -43.44 -5.41
C GLY A 365 -30.01 -43.55 -6.58
N ILE A 366 -29.50 -44.77 -6.77
CA ILE A 366 -28.50 -45.11 -7.78
C ILE A 366 -28.87 -46.44 -8.44
N ILE A 367 -28.57 -46.57 -9.74
CA ILE A 367 -28.49 -47.85 -10.46
C ILE A 367 -27.01 -48.07 -10.79
N ASP A 368 -26.42 -49.09 -10.20
CA ASP A 368 -24.99 -49.37 -10.31
C ASP A 368 -24.72 -50.49 -11.33
N CYS A 369 -24.28 -50.11 -12.51
CA CYS A 369 -23.97 -51.01 -13.63
C CYS A 369 -22.46 -51.23 -13.78
N ARG A 370 -21.66 -51.05 -12.72
CA ARG A 370 -20.20 -51.26 -12.78
C ARG A 370 -19.80 -52.73 -12.84
N ASP A 371 -20.68 -53.66 -12.48
CA ASP A 371 -20.36 -55.09 -12.52
C ASP A 371 -20.39 -55.65 -13.95
N THR A 372 -19.29 -55.42 -14.67
CA THR A 372 -19.03 -55.85 -16.05
C THR A 372 -17.69 -56.59 -16.15
N GLU A 373 -17.51 -57.44 -17.16
CA GLU A 373 -16.23 -58.16 -17.35
C GLU A 373 -15.04 -57.20 -17.52
N ASN A 374 -15.22 -56.17 -18.35
CA ASN A 374 -14.28 -55.07 -18.50
C ASN A 374 -14.74 -53.89 -17.63
N PRO A 375 -13.95 -53.43 -16.64
CA PRO A 375 -14.34 -52.34 -15.76
C PRO A 375 -14.62 -51.03 -16.50
N LEU A 376 -14.02 -50.81 -17.68
CA LEU A 376 -14.25 -49.62 -18.49
C LEU A 376 -15.64 -49.56 -19.17
N ASP A 377 -16.35 -50.69 -19.21
CA ASP A 377 -17.73 -50.74 -19.72
C ASP A 377 -18.76 -50.41 -18.63
N GLY A 378 -18.33 -50.31 -17.38
CA GLY A 378 -19.17 -50.00 -16.23
C GLY A 378 -19.61 -48.54 -16.20
N PHE A 379 -20.82 -48.30 -15.70
CA PHE A 379 -21.34 -46.95 -15.46
C PHE A 379 -22.33 -46.95 -14.29
N VAL A 380 -22.64 -45.77 -13.80
CA VAL A 380 -23.59 -45.54 -12.71
C VAL A 380 -24.61 -44.51 -13.15
N ILE A 381 -25.90 -44.73 -12.85
CA ILE A 381 -26.96 -43.75 -13.07
C ILE A 381 -27.51 -43.30 -11.72
N GLU A 382 -27.48 -42.00 -11.46
CA GLU A 382 -28.02 -41.36 -10.27
C GLU A 382 -29.24 -40.51 -10.64
N GLU A 383 -30.25 -40.54 -9.78
CA GLU A 383 -31.39 -39.64 -9.90
C GLU A 383 -31.07 -38.29 -9.23
N GLY A 384 -31.40 -37.18 -9.90
CA GLY A 384 -31.04 -35.83 -9.46
C GLY A 384 -32.25 -34.93 -9.15
N ALA A 385 -32.05 -33.97 -8.26
CA ALA A 385 -32.92 -32.81 -8.08
C ALA A 385 -32.24 -31.54 -8.65
N LEU A 386 -33.04 -30.67 -9.27
CA LEU A 386 -32.56 -29.40 -9.82
C LEU A 386 -32.77 -28.29 -8.79
N ALA A 387 -31.68 -27.63 -8.41
CA ALA A 387 -31.73 -26.53 -7.44
C ALA A 387 -32.64 -25.38 -7.92
N SER A 388 -33.20 -24.64 -6.96
CA SER A 388 -34.20 -23.62 -7.27
C SER A 388 -33.66 -22.46 -8.13
N SER A 389 -32.36 -22.17 -7.98
CA SER A 389 -31.62 -21.13 -8.69
C SER A 389 -31.58 -21.31 -10.21
N ILE A 390 -31.66 -22.56 -10.69
CA ILE A 390 -31.64 -22.89 -12.13
C ILE A 390 -33.03 -23.25 -12.68
N ALA A 391 -34.03 -23.46 -11.82
CA ALA A 391 -35.36 -23.95 -12.20
C ALA A 391 -36.08 -23.08 -13.27
N ALA A 392 -35.86 -21.76 -13.25
CA ALA A 392 -36.48 -20.82 -14.21
C ALA A 392 -35.97 -21.00 -15.66
N PHE A 393 -34.76 -21.53 -15.84
CA PHE A 393 -34.14 -21.71 -17.16
C PHE A 393 -34.40 -23.09 -17.75
N ILE A 394 -34.65 -24.10 -16.91
CA ILE A 394 -34.81 -25.50 -17.31
C ILE A 394 -35.99 -25.69 -18.27
N GLN A 395 -37.09 -24.97 -18.10
CA GLN A 395 -38.27 -25.16 -18.93
C GLN A 395 -38.08 -24.75 -20.40
N PRO A 396 -37.71 -23.49 -20.73
CA PRO A 396 -37.46 -23.11 -22.12
C PRO A 396 -36.32 -23.92 -22.73
N MET A 397 -35.31 -24.26 -21.94
CA MET A 397 -34.18 -25.09 -22.32
C MET A 397 -34.61 -26.49 -22.80
N LEU A 398 -35.43 -27.22 -22.05
CA LEU A 398 -35.90 -28.56 -22.43
C LEU A 398 -36.85 -28.56 -23.64
N GLU A 399 -37.52 -27.44 -23.94
CA GLU A 399 -38.49 -27.34 -25.04
C GLU A 399 -37.90 -26.86 -26.37
N LEU A 400 -36.73 -26.22 -26.37
CA LEU A 400 -36.11 -25.60 -27.56
C LEU A 400 -34.96 -26.41 -28.16
N LEU A 401 -34.61 -27.57 -27.60
CA LEU A 401 -33.46 -28.38 -28.04
C LEU A 401 -33.79 -29.30 -29.25
N PRO A 402 -33.07 -29.20 -30.39
CA PRO A 402 -33.22 -30.11 -31.53
C PRO A 402 -32.58 -31.49 -31.26
N ASN A 403 -33.12 -32.55 -31.90
CA ASN A 403 -32.69 -33.97 -31.82
C ASN A 403 -33.03 -34.76 -30.55
N SER A 404 -34.24 -34.59 -29.99
CA SER A 404 -34.70 -35.45 -28.92
C SER A 404 -34.93 -36.90 -29.40
N ILE A 405 -34.26 -37.89 -28.81
CA ILE A 405 -34.48 -39.31 -29.13
C ILE A 405 -35.74 -39.77 -28.39
N THR A 406 -36.86 -39.85 -29.10
CA THR A 406 -38.09 -40.47 -28.60
C THR A 406 -38.15 -41.92 -29.04
N ARG A 407 -37.90 -42.86 -28.11
CA ARG A 407 -38.31 -44.26 -28.31
C ARG A 407 -39.73 -44.41 -27.76
N SER A 408 -40.69 -44.51 -28.67
CA SER A 408 -42.09 -44.80 -28.32
C SER A 408 -42.19 -46.22 -27.77
N THR A 409 -42.03 -46.41 -26.46
CA THR A 409 -42.75 -47.52 -25.80
C THR A 409 -44.25 -47.29 -26.00
N PRO A 410 -45.08 -48.31 -26.29
CA PRO A 410 -46.51 -48.13 -26.42
C PRO A 410 -47.07 -47.75 -25.05
N GLN A 411 -47.16 -46.45 -24.77
CA GLN A 411 -47.62 -45.89 -23.51
C GLN A 411 -49.05 -45.39 -23.68
N THR A 412 -49.88 -45.75 -22.71
CA THR A 412 -51.35 -45.69 -22.71
C THR A 412 -51.94 -44.29 -22.42
N GLY A 413 -51.11 -43.24 -22.34
CA GLY A 413 -51.51 -41.86 -22.05
C GLY A 413 -51.92 -41.02 -23.26
N SER A 414 -53.00 -40.23 -23.14
CA SER A 414 -53.49 -39.36 -24.23
C SER A 414 -52.54 -38.20 -24.52
N PHE A 415 -52.23 -37.97 -25.81
CA PHE A 415 -51.48 -36.81 -26.32
C PHE A 415 -51.94 -35.47 -25.72
N LEU A 416 -53.24 -35.36 -25.44
CA LEU A 416 -53.88 -34.20 -24.83
C LEU A 416 -53.30 -33.85 -23.44
N SER A 417 -53.08 -34.84 -22.59
CA SER A 417 -52.55 -34.62 -21.23
C SER A 417 -51.15 -34.00 -21.25
N ARG A 418 -50.25 -34.49 -22.11
CA ARG A 418 -48.88 -33.97 -22.27
C ARG A 418 -48.86 -32.53 -22.78
N ALA A 419 -49.78 -32.17 -23.68
CA ALA A 419 -49.91 -30.81 -24.19
C ALA A 419 -50.41 -29.84 -23.10
N VAL A 420 -51.40 -30.25 -22.30
CA VAL A 420 -51.92 -29.46 -21.17
C VAL A 420 -50.79 -29.17 -20.17
N ARG A 421 -50.01 -30.17 -19.77
CA ARG A 421 -48.90 -29.99 -18.80
C ARG A 421 -47.85 -28.97 -19.26
N ARG A 422 -47.54 -28.93 -20.56
CA ARG A 422 -46.62 -27.92 -21.14
C ARG A 422 -47.20 -26.51 -21.05
N VAL A 423 -48.48 -26.35 -21.40
CA VAL A 423 -49.17 -25.06 -21.28
C VAL A 423 -49.25 -24.61 -19.82
N THR A 424 -49.54 -25.53 -18.89
CA THR A 424 -49.55 -25.26 -17.45
C THR A 424 -48.19 -24.74 -16.96
N SER A 425 -47.08 -25.38 -17.31
CA SER A 425 -45.75 -24.87 -16.92
C SER A 425 -45.44 -23.52 -17.59
N ARG A 426 -45.81 -23.29 -18.86
CA ARG A 426 -45.55 -22.02 -19.55
C ARG A 426 -46.32 -20.85 -18.94
N THR A 427 -47.50 -21.11 -18.37
CA THR A 427 -48.40 -20.09 -17.85
C THR A 427 -48.22 -19.85 -16.34
N LEU A 428 -48.01 -20.91 -15.56
CA LEU A 428 -47.92 -20.86 -14.10
C LEU A 428 -46.49 -21.07 -13.56
N GLY A 429 -45.51 -21.25 -14.45
CA GLY A 429 -44.09 -21.42 -14.13
C GLY A 429 -43.65 -22.87 -13.84
N PRO A 430 -42.35 -23.09 -13.58
CA PRO A 430 -41.74 -24.43 -13.46
C PRO A 430 -42.19 -25.20 -12.19
N TYR A 431 -42.69 -24.51 -11.17
CA TYR A 431 -43.20 -25.11 -9.93
C TYR A 431 -44.68 -25.47 -9.97
N ALA A 432 -45.39 -25.20 -11.08
CA ALA A 432 -46.81 -25.47 -11.21
C ALA A 432 -47.11 -26.97 -11.01
N ALA A 433 -48.02 -27.28 -10.09
CA ALA A 433 -48.44 -28.66 -9.82
C ALA A 433 -49.00 -29.32 -11.09
N GLY A 434 -48.52 -30.53 -11.41
CA GLY A 434 -48.88 -31.22 -12.65
C GLY A 434 -48.32 -30.59 -13.94
N GLY A 435 -47.45 -29.58 -13.86
CA GLY A 435 -46.77 -29.00 -15.03
C GLY A 435 -45.68 -29.93 -15.61
N SER A 436 -45.28 -29.74 -16.86
CA SER A 436 -44.33 -30.62 -17.56
C SER A 436 -42.97 -30.73 -16.84
N VAL A 437 -42.52 -29.66 -16.16
CA VAL A 437 -41.24 -29.65 -15.42
C VAL A 437 -41.32 -30.47 -14.12
N GLN A 438 -42.47 -30.51 -13.45
CA GLN A 438 -42.69 -31.38 -12.27
C GLN A 438 -42.73 -32.86 -12.63
N HIS A 439 -42.85 -33.17 -13.92
CA HIS A 439 -42.80 -34.50 -14.53
C HIS A 439 -41.46 -34.77 -15.23
N THR A 440 -40.40 -34.04 -14.87
CA THR A 440 -39.05 -34.24 -15.43
C THR A 440 -38.16 -34.97 -14.42
N GLN A 441 -37.55 -36.07 -14.86
CA GLN A 441 -36.50 -36.78 -14.11
C GLN A 441 -35.13 -36.32 -14.60
N THR A 442 -34.22 -36.01 -13.68
CA THR A 442 -32.81 -35.76 -13.98
C THR A 442 -32.00 -37.03 -13.75
N TYR A 443 -31.13 -37.36 -14.69
CA TYR A 443 -30.17 -38.45 -14.61
C TYR A 443 -28.75 -37.88 -14.68
N LEU A 444 -27.95 -38.23 -13.69
CA LEU A 444 -26.52 -37.94 -13.61
C LEU A 444 -25.79 -39.26 -13.79
N VAL A 445 -24.94 -39.37 -14.80
CA VAL A 445 -24.25 -40.62 -15.10
C VAL A 445 -22.76 -40.41 -15.01
N MET A 446 -22.05 -41.35 -14.37
CA MET A 446 -20.60 -41.42 -14.37
C MET A 446 -20.19 -42.68 -15.12
N SER A 447 -19.16 -42.58 -15.96
CA SER A 447 -18.69 -43.67 -16.83
C SER A 447 -17.19 -43.55 -17.06
N HIS A 448 -16.66 -44.21 -18.10
CA HIS A 448 -15.25 -44.10 -18.47
C HIS A 448 -15.09 -43.35 -19.79
N ASP A 449 -14.17 -42.38 -19.82
CA ASP A 449 -13.75 -41.69 -21.04
C ASP A 449 -12.32 -42.10 -21.45
N SER A 450 -11.77 -41.46 -22.49
CA SER A 450 -10.46 -41.80 -23.04
C SER A 450 -9.28 -41.43 -22.12
N ASN A 451 -9.50 -40.62 -21.08
CA ASN A 451 -8.45 -40.04 -20.23
C ASN A 451 -7.35 -39.30 -21.02
N GLN A 452 -7.65 -38.81 -22.24
CA GLN A 452 -6.67 -38.15 -23.12
C GLN A 452 -6.76 -36.62 -23.09
N ALA A 453 -7.41 -36.05 -22.08
CA ALA A 453 -7.43 -34.61 -21.97
C ALA A 453 -6.09 -34.06 -21.49
N VAL A 454 -5.72 -32.93 -22.08
CA VAL A 454 -4.47 -32.25 -21.78
C VAL A 454 -4.78 -30.80 -21.45
N MET A 455 -4.20 -30.33 -20.35
CA MET A 455 -4.15 -28.91 -20.03
C MET A 455 -2.77 -28.35 -20.29
N THR A 456 -2.72 -27.20 -20.95
CA THR A 456 -1.48 -26.49 -21.30
C THR A 456 -1.61 -25.01 -20.96
N LEU A 457 -0.49 -24.29 -20.94
CA LEU A 457 -0.50 -22.82 -20.92
C LEU A 457 -0.24 -22.31 -22.32
N ASP A 458 -1.03 -21.33 -22.76
CA ASP A 458 -0.77 -20.62 -24.00
C ASP A 458 0.58 -19.87 -23.91
N PRO A 459 1.47 -20.01 -24.91
CA PRO A 459 2.78 -19.39 -24.87
C PRO A 459 2.74 -17.84 -24.95
N GLU A 460 1.72 -17.25 -25.58
CA GLU A 460 1.54 -15.81 -25.75
C GLU A 460 0.73 -15.20 -24.60
N THR A 461 -0.47 -15.70 -24.33
CA THR A 461 -1.39 -15.14 -23.33
C THR A 461 -1.11 -15.62 -21.92
N LYS A 462 -0.37 -16.73 -21.76
CA LYS A 462 -0.12 -17.40 -20.47
C LYS A 462 -1.39 -17.92 -19.78
N GLU A 463 -2.51 -17.96 -20.50
CA GLU A 463 -3.79 -18.46 -20.01
C GLU A 463 -3.86 -19.99 -20.20
N THR A 464 -4.68 -20.64 -19.38
CA THR A 464 -4.84 -22.10 -19.41
C THR A 464 -5.73 -22.54 -20.56
N ARG A 465 -5.29 -23.58 -21.28
CA ARG A 465 -6.05 -24.25 -22.33
C ARG A 465 -6.34 -25.68 -21.91
N LEU A 466 -7.61 -26.00 -21.78
CA LEU A 466 -8.09 -27.34 -21.53
C LEU A 466 -8.58 -27.94 -22.86
N ASN A 467 -7.94 -29.02 -23.32
CA ASN A 467 -8.26 -29.65 -24.60
C ASN A 467 -8.64 -31.13 -24.40
N PHE A 468 -9.87 -31.45 -24.75
CA PHE A 468 -10.43 -32.80 -24.74
C PHE A 468 -10.55 -33.32 -26.18
N GLN A 469 -9.68 -34.25 -26.55
CA GLN A 469 -9.79 -34.93 -27.83
C GLN A 469 -10.74 -36.14 -27.73
N GLY A 470 -11.94 -36.01 -28.31
CA GLY A 470 -12.75 -37.18 -28.72
C GLY A 470 -13.95 -37.60 -27.87
N VAL A 471 -14.51 -36.75 -27.00
CA VAL A 471 -15.50 -37.24 -26.02
C VAL A 471 -16.94 -37.44 -26.57
N GLY A 472 -17.37 -36.72 -27.61
CA GLY A 472 -18.74 -36.84 -28.13
C GLY A 472 -19.02 -37.96 -29.16
N ARG A 473 -18.08 -38.89 -29.44
CA ARG A 473 -18.21 -39.83 -30.60
C ARG A 473 -18.02 -41.32 -30.30
N ALA A 474 -17.84 -41.70 -29.04
CA ALA A 474 -17.62 -43.10 -28.67
C ALA A 474 -18.93 -43.91 -28.72
N GLU A 475 -18.83 -45.16 -29.17
CA GLU A 475 -19.94 -46.13 -29.19
C GLU A 475 -20.54 -46.36 -27.79
N HIS A 476 -19.72 -46.22 -26.74
CA HIS A 476 -20.11 -46.35 -25.34
C HIS A 476 -21.19 -45.35 -24.89
N VAL A 477 -21.03 -44.06 -25.23
CA VAL A 477 -22.02 -43.01 -24.90
C VAL A 477 -23.37 -43.27 -25.58
N LYS A 478 -23.35 -43.85 -26.79
CA LYS A 478 -24.59 -44.25 -27.49
C LYS A 478 -25.31 -45.38 -26.75
N ARG A 479 -24.60 -46.40 -26.26
CA ARG A 479 -25.19 -47.50 -25.47
C ARG A 479 -25.79 -47.01 -24.15
N ILE A 480 -25.12 -46.08 -23.47
CA ILE A 480 -25.67 -45.40 -22.28
C ILE A 480 -26.93 -44.61 -22.66
N GLY A 481 -26.90 -43.84 -23.76
CA GLY A 481 -28.06 -43.11 -24.28
C GLY A 481 -29.25 -44.01 -24.61
N GLU A 482 -29.02 -45.18 -25.18
CA GLU A 482 -30.08 -46.19 -25.44
C GLU A 482 -30.68 -46.73 -24.14
N THR A 483 -29.84 -46.99 -23.13
CA THR A 483 -30.29 -47.43 -21.79
C THR A 483 -31.15 -46.34 -21.13
N LEU A 484 -30.70 -45.08 -21.18
CA LEU A 484 -31.44 -43.93 -20.65
C LEU A 484 -32.76 -43.68 -21.40
N ALA A 485 -32.79 -43.86 -22.72
CA ALA A 485 -34.02 -43.79 -23.51
C ALA A 485 -35.01 -44.90 -23.14
N GLY A 486 -34.52 -46.07 -22.73
CA GLY A 486 -35.32 -47.17 -22.19
C GLY A 486 -36.03 -46.85 -20.87
N LEU A 487 -35.55 -45.88 -20.08
CA LEU A 487 -36.19 -45.42 -18.83
C LEU A 487 -37.45 -44.56 -19.07
N GLY A 488 -37.93 -44.45 -20.32
CA GLY A 488 -39.29 -43.99 -20.63
C GLY A 488 -39.47 -42.48 -20.82
N GLY A 489 -38.38 -41.70 -20.98
CA GLY A 489 -38.43 -40.25 -21.21
C GLY A 489 -37.95 -39.83 -22.60
N THR A 490 -38.39 -38.66 -23.07
CA THR A 490 -37.76 -37.98 -24.19
C THR A 490 -36.33 -37.61 -23.79
N PHE A 491 -35.34 -38.31 -24.36
CA PHE A 491 -33.93 -38.02 -24.08
C PHE A 491 -33.56 -36.67 -24.68
N VAL A 492 -33.20 -35.75 -23.80
CA VAL A 492 -32.66 -34.43 -24.17
C VAL A 492 -31.21 -34.41 -23.71
N GLN A 493 -30.28 -34.39 -24.67
CA GLN A 493 -28.86 -34.20 -24.38
C GLN A 493 -28.64 -32.87 -23.68
N SER A 494 -27.63 -32.79 -22.82
CA SER A 494 -27.30 -31.58 -22.07
C SER A 494 -27.34 -30.33 -22.97
N PRO A 495 -27.95 -29.23 -22.54
CA PRO A 495 -28.01 -27.99 -23.32
C PRO A 495 -26.62 -27.41 -23.57
N PHE A 496 -25.64 -27.67 -22.70
CA PHE A 496 -24.25 -27.32 -22.96
C PHE A 496 -23.71 -28.06 -24.19
N TYR A 497 -24.14 -29.30 -24.42
CA TYR A 497 -23.81 -30.05 -25.62
C TYR A 497 -24.45 -29.43 -26.88
N THR A 498 -25.68 -28.94 -26.84
CA THR A 498 -26.31 -28.36 -28.05
C THR A 498 -26.00 -26.87 -28.26
N LEU A 499 -25.85 -26.10 -27.18
CA LEU A 499 -25.60 -24.65 -27.18
C LEU A 499 -24.10 -24.30 -27.25
N LEU A 500 -23.21 -25.17 -26.73
CA LEU A 500 -21.74 -25.05 -26.78
C LEU A 500 -21.08 -26.01 -27.78
N GLY A 501 -21.71 -26.24 -28.94
CA GLY A 501 -21.06 -26.89 -30.09
C GLY A 501 -20.64 -28.35 -29.89
N GLN A 502 -21.45 -29.14 -29.16
CA GLN A 502 -21.22 -30.56 -28.81
C GLN A 502 -20.17 -30.78 -27.72
N ALA A 503 -19.86 -29.77 -26.90
CA ALA A 503 -18.99 -29.92 -25.74
C ALA A 503 -19.75 -30.44 -24.49
N GLU A 504 -19.17 -31.42 -23.79
CA GLU A 504 -19.73 -31.97 -22.54
C GLU A 504 -19.47 -31.05 -21.32
N ILE A 505 -20.13 -31.31 -20.20
CA ILE A 505 -19.87 -30.64 -18.91
C ILE A 505 -19.58 -31.67 -17.84
N THR A 506 -18.47 -31.49 -17.11
CA THR A 506 -18.10 -32.34 -15.96
C THR A 506 -18.15 -31.54 -14.66
N VAL A 507 -18.57 -32.22 -13.59
CA VAL A 507 -18.40 -31.74 -12.20
C VAL A 507 -17.33 -32.56 -11.46
N HIS A 508 -16.76 -33.55 -12.14
CA HIS A 508 -15.80 -34.52 -11.62
C HIS A 508 -14.47 -34.48 -12.40
N ALA A 509 -13.98 -33.28 -12.73
CA ALA A 509 -12.67 -33.13 -13.35
C ALA A 509 -11.57 -33.76 -12.48
N ILE A 510 -10.79 -34.66 -13.08
CA ILE A 510 -9.71 -35.43 -12.44
C ILE A 510 -8.50 -35.56 -13.37
N GLY A 511 -7.34 -35.86 -12.77
CA GLY A 511 -6.07 -36.02 -13.46
C GLY A 511 -5.35 -34.70 -13.76
N GLY A 512 -4.18 -34.79 -14.37
CA GLY A 512 -3.29 -33.67 -14.73
C GLY A 512 -1.98 -33.64 -13.92
N MET A 513 -1.95 -34.27 -12.74
CA MET A 513 -0.76 -34.53 -11.92
C MET A 513 -0.69 -36.02 -11.51
N ASN A 514 -0.98 -36.90 -12.46
CA ASN A 514 -1.26 -38.33 -12.25
C ASN A 514 -0.16 -39.05 -11.46
N LEU A 515 -0.58 -39.89 -10.51
CA LEU A 515 0.29 -40.79 -9.74
C LEU A 515 1.10 -41.73 -10.63
N GLY A 516 2.39 -41.89 -10.31
CA GLY A 516 3.31 -42.73 -11.06
C GLY A 516 3.76 -42.14 -12.41
N LYS A 517 3.32 -40.91 -12.74
CA LYS A 517 3.68 -40.19 -13.97
C LYS A 517 4.24 -38.81 -13.65
N ALA A 518 3.40 -37.84 -13.34
CA ALA A 518 3.83 -36.49 -12.96
C ALA A 518 4.25 -36.42 -11.49
N THR A 519 3.74 -37.34 -10.68
CA THR A 519 4.07 -37.50 -9.27
C THR A 519 4.51 -38.94 -8.98
N ASN A 520 5.21 -39.18 -7.86
CA ASN A 520 5.44 -40.53 -7.38
C ASN A 520 4.16 -41.14 -6.78
N HIS A 521 4.25 -42.34 -6.20
CA HIS A 521 3.06 -42.98 -5.63
C HIS A 521 2.46 -42.27 -4.41
N LEU A 522 3.16 -41.33 -3.76
CA LEU A 522 2.67 -40.52 -2.63
C LEU A 522 2.19 -39.13 -3.05
N GLY A 523 2.17 -38.83 -4.36
CA GLY A 523 1.79 -37.50 -4.85
C GLY A 523 2.91 -36.46 -4.79
N GLN A 524 4.15 -36.84 -4.45
CA GLN A 524 5.30 -35.93 -4.51
C GLN A 524 5.67 -35.64 -5.96
N VAL A 525 5.87 -34.37 -6.30
CA VAL A 525 6.11 -33.93 -7.69
C VAL A 525 7.46 -34.43 -8.20
N LEU A 526 7.48 -34.94 -9.44
CA LEU A 526 8.69 -35.45 -10.09
C LEU A 526 9.34 -34.39 -11.00
N ASP A 527 10.66 -34.27 -10.91
CA ASP A 527 11.47 -33.47 -11.81
C ASP A 527 11.64 -34.12 -13.20
N ALA A 528 12.27 -33.41 -14.14
CA ALA A 528 12.46 -33.90 -15.51
C ALA A 528 13.32 -35.17 -15.62
N LYS A 529 14.09 -35.52 -14.59
CA LYS A 529 14.94 -36.73 -14.51
C LYS A 529 14.31 -37.85 -13.68
N GLY A 530 13.10 -37.63 -13.14
CA GLY A 530 12.41 -38.57 -12.25
C GLY A 530 12.82 -38.45 -10.78
N GLY A 531 13.60 -37.44 -10.40
CA GLY A 531 13.89 -37.11 -9.01
C GLY A 531 12.69 -36.48 -8.31
N VAL A 532 12.59 -36.63 -6.99
CA VAL A 532 11.47 -36.10 -6.20
C VAL A 532 11.77 -34.67 -5.73
N HIS A 533 10.82 -33.76 -5.93
CA HIS A 533 10.77 -32.47 -5.25
C HIS A 533 10.35 -32.66 -3.80
N GLN A 534 11.34 -32.91 -2.93
CA GLN A 534 11.13 -33.12 -1.50
C GLN A 534 10.38 -31.95 -0.88
N GLY A 535 9.21 -32.23 -0.28
CA GLY A 535 8.35 -31.21 0.31
C GLY A 535 7.35 -30.55 -0.64
N LEU A 536 7.24 -30.95 -1.91
CA LEU A 536 6.16 -30.49 -2.82
C LEU A 536 5.24 -31.64 -3.19
N VAL A 537 4.01 -31.61 -2.67
CA VAL A 537 3.09 -32.76 -2.68
C VAL A 537 1.73 -32.34 -3.22
N VAL A 538 1.23 -33.04 -4.23
CA VAL A 538 -0.15 -32.92 -4.69
C VAL A 538 -1.03 -33.89 -3.90
N ALA A 539 -2.22 -33.45 -3.47
CA ALA A 539 -3.08 -34.22 -2.57
C ALA A 539 -4.57 -34.21 -2.98
N ASP A 540 -4.92 -33.89 -4.23
CA ASP A 540 -6.30 -33.77 -4.69
C ASP A 540 -6.63 -34.63 -5.93
N GLY A 541 -7.75 -34.32 -6.58
CA GLY A 541 -8.22 -35.02 -7.79
C GLY A 541 -7.26 -34.99 -8.97
N ALA A 542 -6.24 -34.12 -8.98
CA ALA A 542 -5.20 -34.13 -10.01
C ALA A 542 -4.36 -35.42 -9.99
N LEU A 543 -4.33 -36.14 -8.85
CA LEU A 543 -3.59 -37.39 -8.70
C LEU A 543 -4.23 -38.58 -9.43
N VAL A 544 -5.54 -38.53 -9.65
CA VAL A 544 -6.32 -39.67 -10.13
C VAL A 544 -5.99 -39.93 -11.61
N PRO A 545 -5.40 -41.09 -11.95
CA PRO A 545 -4.80 -41.31 -13.28
C PRO A 545 -5.79 -41.75 -14.37
N THR A 546 -7.04 -42.03 -14.01
CA THR A 546 -8.08 -42.54 -14.91
C THR A 546 -9.48 -42.26 -14.34
N ALA A 547 -10.49 -42.16 -15.21
CA ALA A 547 -11.91 -42.18 -14.86
C ALA A 547 -12.22 -43.30 -13.86
N LEU A 548 -12.99 -42.97 -12.83
CA LEU A 548 -13.38 -43.88 -11.76
C LEU A 548 -14.73 -44.56 -12.03
N GLY A 549 -15.57 -43.96 -12.89
CA GLY A 549 -16.95 -44.42 -13.14
C GLY A 549 -17.90 -44.22 -11.95
N VAL A 550 -17.49 -43.44 -10.95
CA VAL A 550 -18.25 -43.05 -9.74
C VAL A 550 -17.83 -41.66 -9.25
N ASN A 551 -18.61 -41.05 -8.35
CA ASN A 551 -18.26 -39.77 -7.74
C ASN A 551 -16.89 -39.87 -7.05
N PRO A 552 -15.95 -38.95 -7.33
CA PRO A 552 -14.55 -39.15 -6.98
C PRO A 552 -14.21 -38.81 -5.53
N LEU A 553 -15.13 -38.22 -4.75
CA LEU A 553 -14.79 -37.59 -3.46
C LEU A 553 -14.18 -38.56 -2.44
N ALA A 554 -14.69 -39.80 -2.38
CA ALA A 554 -14.17 -40.80 -1.44
C ALA A 554 -12.72 -41.17 -1.79
N THR A 555 -12.45 -41.40 -3.08
CA THR A 555 -11.14 -41.76 -3.59
C THR A 555 -10.14 -40.62 -3.45
N ILE A 556 -10.56 -39.38 -3.74
CA ILE A 556 -9.72 -38.19 -3.53
C ILE A 556 -9.33 -38.07 -2.05
N THR A 557 -10.30 -38.22 -1.15
CA THR A 557 -10.04 -38.12 0.30
C THR A 557 -9.11 -39.23 0.78
N ALA A 558 -9.30 -40.48 0.32
CA ALA A 558 -8.45 -41.61 0.66
C ALA A 558 -7.01 -41.45 0.13
N LEU A 559 -6.84 -40.95 -1.11
CA LEU A 559 -5.53 -40.65 -1.68
C LEU A 559 -4.83 -39.52 -0.91
N ALA A 560 -5.56 -38.47 -0.53
CA ALA A 560 -5.03 -37.40 0.31
C ALA A 560 -4.55 -37.93 1.67
N GLU A 561 -5.37 -38.75 2.34
CA GLU A 561 -5.00 -39.37 3.62
C GLU A 561 -3.76 -40.25 3.49
N ARG A 562 -3.64 -41.00 2.39
CA ARG A 562 -2.46 -41.82 2.09
C ARG A 562 -1.21 -40.99 1.82
N ALA A 563 -1.33 -39.96 0.98
CA ALA A 563 -0.22 -39.06 0.64
C ALA A 563 0.32 -38.36 1.89
N VAL A 564 -0.58 -37.74 2.67
CA VAL A 564 -0.22 -36.99 3.87
C VAL A 564 0.36 -37.92 4.94
N HIS A 565 -0.20 -39.11 5.12
CA HIS A 565 0.35 -40.12 6.04
C HIS A 565 1.76 -40.57 5.64
N GLY A 566 1.98 -40.89 4.36
CA GLY A 566 3.29 -41.32 3.85
C GLY A 566 4.35 -40.23 4.01
N VAL A 567 4.04 -39.00 3.59
CA VAL A 567 4.96 -37.87 3.69
C VAL A 567 5.23 -37.48 5.14
N ALA A 568 4.23 -37.55 6.03
CA ALA A 568 4.43 -37.32 7.45
C ALA A 568 5.43 -38.32 8.05
N ASN A 569 5.32 -39.61 7.70
CA ASN A 569 6.24 -40.64 8.15
C ASN A 569 7.67 -40.39 7.64
N GLU A 570 7.84 -40.00 6.37
CA GLU A 570 9.15 -39.63 5.79
C GLU A 570 9.81 -38.47 6.55
N LEU A 571 9.01 -37.54 7.06
CA LEU A 571 9.48 -36.36 7.80
C LEU A 571 9.54 -36.57 9.32
N GLY A 572 9.22 -37.76 9.82
CA GLY A 572 9.16 -38.05 11.25
C GLY A 572 8.05 -37.29 12.01
N ILE A 573 6.99 -36.88 11.33
CA ILE A 573 5.84 -36.17 11.92
C ILE A 573 4.82 -37.20 12.42
N THR A 574 4.58 -37.25 13.73
CA THR A 574 3.57 -38.13 14.34
C THR A 574 2.20 -37.45 14.38
N ILE A 575 1.25 -37.96 13.59
CA ILE A 575 -0.12 -37.42 13.53
C ILE A 575 -0.99 -38.04 14.62
N GLN A 576 -1.68 -37.20 15.40
CA GLN A 576 -2.58 -37.63 16.48
C GLN A 576 -3.97 -38.02 15.95
N TYR A 577 -4.09 -39.22 15.38
CA TYR A 577 -5.37 -39.73 14.84
C TYR A 577 -6.40 -40.08 15.93
N GLU A 578 -5.97 -40.67 17.05
CA GLU A 578 -6.88 -41.21 18.08
C GLU A 578 -7.44 -40.15 19.05
N VAL A 579 -6.89 -38.94 19.06
CA VAL A 579 -7.33 -37.87 19.95
C VAL A 579 -8.62 -37.25 19.41
N LYS A 580 -9.75 -37.58 20.02
CA LYS A 580 -11.06 -37.00 19.67
C LYS A 580 -11.18 -35.57 20.18
N ASN A 581 -11.81 -34.72 19.38
CA ASN A 581 -12.23 -33.41 19.84
C ASN A 581 -13.47 -33.55 20.76
N GLY A 582 -13.65 -32.60 21.67
CA GLY A 582 -14.95 -32.36 22.30
C GLY A 582 -15.90 -31.60 21.37
N ILE A 583 -17.02 -31.09 21.89
CA ILE A 583 -17.85 -30.14 21.14
C ILE A 583 -17.04 -28.87 20.88
N LEU A 584 -16.94 -28.45 19.61
CA LEU A 584 -16.17 -27.28 19.22
C LEU A 584 -16.95 -25.99 19.43
N ASP A 585 -16.34 -25.01 20.09
CA ASP A 585 -16.83 -23.63 20.13
C ASP A 585 -16.15 -22.80 19.03
N LEU A 586 -16.77 -22.76 17.85
CA LEU A 586 -16.26 -22.02 16.68
C LEU A 586 -16.38 -20.49 16.81
N PHE A 587 -17.03 -19.98 17.86
CA PHE A 587 -17.05 -18.55 18.19
C PHE A 587 -15.95 -18.16 19.19
N GLY A 588 -15.36 -19.16 19.85
CA GLY A 588 -14.28 -19.03 20.82
C GLY A 588 -12.88 -19.04 20.19
N LYS A 589 -11.91 -19.50 20.98
CA LYS A 589 -10.53 -19.71 20.54
C LYS A 589 -10.29 -21.19 20.23
N PRO A 590 -9.42 -21.52 19.27
CA PRO A 590 -9.06 -22.91 19.04
C PRO A 590 -8.41 -23.51 20.28
N GLN A 591 -8.57 -24.82 20.49
CA GLN A 591 -8.03 -25.51 21.67
C GLN A 591 -6.49 -25.52 21.68
N PHE A 592 -5.87 -25.53 20.50
CA PHE A 592 -4.43 -25.53 20.35
C PHE A 592 -3.96 -24.34 19.49
N PRO A 593 -4.09 -23.09 19.98
CA PRO A 593 -3.69 -21.93 19.22
C PRO A 593 -2.18 -21.93 19.00
N LEU A 594 -1.75 -21.41 17.84
CA LEU A 594 -0.35 -21.01 17.66
C LEU A 594 -0.01 -19.88 18.63
N GLN A 595 1.27 -19.77 18.99
CA GLN A 595 1.73 -18.64 19.79
C GLN A 595 1.38 -17.33 19.07
N PRO A 596 0.81 -16.33 19.78
CA PRO A 596 0.55 -15.02 19.22
C PRO A 596 1.81 -14.43 18.59
N LEU A 597 1.64 -13.58 17.59
CA LEU A 597 2.74 -12.77 17.11
C LEU A 597 3.12 -11.78 18.22
N ASP A 598 4.42 -11.47 18.37
CA ASP A 598 4.94 -10.39 19.24
C ASP A 598 4.58 -9.00 18.65
N ASP A 599 3.32 -8.82 18.26
CA ASP A 599 2.83 -7.73 17.42
C ASP A 599 1.47 -7.24 17.95
N PRO A 600 1.29 -5.92 18.19
CA PRO A 600 0.00 -5.37 18.59
C PRO A 600 -1.10 -5.52 17.53
N THR A 601 -0.79 -5.90 16.29
CA THR A 601 -1.75 -6.03 15.18
C THR A 601 -2.94 -6.93 15.53
N GLU A 602 -2.69 -8.08 16.15
CA GLU A 602 -3.77 -8.99 16.58
C GLU A 602 -4.66 -8.34 17.64
N VAL A 603 -4.06 -7.55 18.53
CA VAL A 603 -4.79 -6.78 19.56
C VAL A 603 -5.62 -5.66 18.93
N VAL A 604 -5.07 -4.93 17.95
CA VAL A 604 -5.78 -3.85 17.23
C VAL A 604 -6.98 -4.42 16.48
N LEU A 605 -6.80 -5.50 15.72
CA LEU A 605 -7.89 -6.19 15.03
C LEU A 605 -8.94 -6.75 15.99
N MET A 606 -8.50 -7.33 17.11
CA MET A 606 -9.41 -7.82 18.15
C MET A 606 -10.21 -6.67 18.78
N MET A 607 -9.58 -5.54 19.09
CA MET A 607 -10.25 -4.36 19.61
C MET A 607 -11.23 -3.77 18.60
N ALA A 608 -10.84 -3.64 17.33
CA ALA A 608 -11.71 -3.18 16.25
C ALA A 608 -12.99 -4.03 16.11
N ARG A 609 -12.83 -5.36 16.10
CA ARG A 609 -13.96 -6.30 16.04
C ARG A 609 -14.85 -6.22 17.28
N LYS A 610 -14.26 -5.93 18.46
CA LYS A 610 -14.98 -5.81 19.73
C LYS A 610 -15.74 -4.49 19.85
N THR A 611 -15.19 -3.39 19.35
CA THR A 611 -15.80 -2.05 19.42
C THR A 611 -16.89 -1.86 18.38
N GLY A 612 -16.85 -2.58 17.25
CA GLY A 612 -17.86 -2.48 16.19
C GLY A 612 -17.92 -1.10 15.54
N LYS A 613 -16.86 -0.29 15.70
CA LYS A 613 -16.76 1.04 15.09
C LYS A 613 -16.54 0.92 13.58
N ALA A 614 -17.02 1.91 12.84
CA ALA A 614 -16.79 2.00 11.41
C ALA A 614 -15.31 2.37 11.14
N GLY A 615 -14.73 1.72 10.14
CA GLY A 615 -13.37 1.92 9.67
C GLY A 615 -13.32 2.31 8.19
N ILE A 616 -12.17 2.80 7.74
CA ILE A 616 -11.92 3.22 6.36
C ILE A 616 -10.76 2.40 5.80
N SER A 617 -10.92 1.91 4.58
CA SER A 617 -9.89 1.18 3.86
C SER A 617 -9.68 1.79 2.49
N PHE A 618 -8.45 2.01 2.07
CA PHE A 618 -8.15 2.42 0.70
C PHE A 618 -6.98 1.60 0.15
N THR A 619 -7.06 1.23 -1.13
CA THR A 619 -5.98 0.56 -1.84
C THR A 619 -5.42 1.49 -2.92
N GLN A 620 -4.10 1.53 -3.03
CA GLN A 620 -3.35 2.32 -3.99
C GLN A 620 -2.29 1.45 -4.68
N LEU A 621 -2.17 1.62 -6.00
CA LEU A 621 -1.03 1.15 -6.77
C LEU A 621 -0.18 2.36 -7.15
N THR A 622 1.13 2.27 -6.95
CA THR A 622 2.06 3.38 -7.15
C THR A 622 3.29 2.87 -7.90
N THR A 623 3.67 3.54 -8.99
CA THR A 623 4.76 3.12 -9.89
C THR A 623 5.81 4.22 -10.04
N GLY A 624 7.09 3.86 -10.06
CA GLY A 624 8.23 4.78 -10.18
C GLY A 624 9.56 4.03 -10.21
N PHE A 625 10.65 4.62 -9.71
CA PHE A 625 12.02 4.08 -9.84
C PHE A 625 12.79 4.06 -8.51
N ILE A 626 13.62 3.05 -8.26
CA ILE A 626 14.44 2.96 -7.04
C ILE A 626 15.89 2.70 -7.44
N ASN A 627 16.79 3.65 -7.16
CA ASN A 627 18.23 3.39 -7.22
C ASN A 627 18.57 2.33 -6.15
N PRO A 628 19.33 1.26 -6.43
CA PRO A 628 19.71 0.29 -5.41
C PRO A 628 20.99 0.68 -4.63
N ASN A 629 21.78 1.64 -5.12
CA ASN A 629 23.14 1.91 -4.63
C ASN A 629 23.20 2.86 -3.41
N GLY A 630 22.22 3.75 -3.26
CA GLY A 630 22.09 4.65 -2.10
C GLY A 630 23.17 5.72 -2.00
N ASP A 631 23.87 5.98 -3.10
CA ASP A 631 25.03 6.86 -3.23
C ASP A 631 24.67 8.33 -3.50
N ILE A 632 23.41 8.61 -3.84
CA ILE A 632 22.92 9.94 -4.20
C ILE A 632 21.97 10.43 -3.10
N GLU A 633 22.31 11.54 -2.44
CA GLU A 633 21.47 12.13 -1.39
C GLU A 633 20.29 12.93 -1.94
N ASP A 634 20.48 13.60 -3.08
CA ASP A 634 19.43 14.43 -3.68
C ASP A 634 18.31 13.58 -4.26
N PHE A 635 17.09 14.06 -4.01
CA PHE A 635 15.95 13.26 -4.32
C PHE A 635 15.81 13.12 -5.88
N SER A 636 15.68 14.22 -6.59
CA SER A 636 15.42 14.19 -8.03
C SER A 636 16.53 13.51 -8.83
N ILE A 637 17.79 13.73 -8.47
CA ILE A 637 18.94 13.14 -9.17
C ILE A 637 18.96 11.60 -9.05
N ALA A 638 18.59 11.05 -7.89
CA ALA A 638 18.58 9.59 -7.73
C ALA A 638 17.46 8.93 -8.54
N ALA A 639 16.32 9.61 -8.71
CA ALA A 639 15.21 9.15 -9.55
C ALA A 639 15.63 9.14 -11.03
N ASP A 640 16.22 10.23 -11.53
CA ASP A 640 16.71 10.33 -12.91
C ASP A 640 17.78 9.26 -13.23
N ALA A 641 18.69 9.02 -12.29
CA ALA A 641 19.69 7.97 -12.40
C ALA A 641 19.05 6.56 -12.40
N ALA A 642 18.04 6.32 -11.56
CA ALA A 642 17.32 5.05 -11.51
C ALA A 642 16.51 4.79 -12.79
N GLU A 643 15.83 5.80 -13.32
CA GLU A 643 15.10 5.74 -14.59
C GLU A 643 16.05 5.44 -15.75
N SER A 644 17.19 6.14 -15.82
CA SER A 644 18.22 5.91 -16.84
C SER A 644 18.77 4.48 -16.82
N ASN A 645 18.75 3.82 -15.66
CA ASN A 645 19.17 2.42 -15.48
C ASN A 645 18.02 1.41 -15.49
N LEU A 646 16.77 1.84 -15.72
CA LEU A 646 15.57 1.00 -15.72
C LEU A 646 15.34 0.25 -14.40
N TYR A 647 15.65 0.89 -13.28
CA TYR A 647 15.38 0.34 -11.95
C TYR A 647 13.94 0.61 -11.50
N ASP A 648 12.98 -0.03 -12.17
CA ASP A 648 11.56 0.11 -11.90
C ASP A 648 11.17 -0.35 -10.48
N ALA A 649 10.19 0.33 -9.91
CA ALA A 649 9.59 0.02 -8.63
C ALA A 649 8.07 0.23 -8.65
N GLN A 650 7.35 -0.67 -8.01
CA GLN A 650 5.89 -0.64 -7.92
C GLN A 650 5.44 -1.05 -6.52
N LEU A 651 4.79 -0.14 -5.82
CA LEU A 651 4.22 -0.31 -4.49
C LEU A 651 2.70 -0.53 -4.61
N PHE A 652 2.22 -1.69 -4.16
CA PHE A 652 0.78 -2.00 -4.13
C PHE A 652 0.28 -2.17 -2.70
N LEU A 653 -0.33 -1.12 -2.17
CA LEU A 653 -0.60 -0.92 -0.75
C LEU A 653 -2.11 -0.84 -0.48
N THR A 654 -2.56 -1.49 0.59
CA THR A 654 -3.88 -1.30 1.19
C THR A 654 -3.68 -0.76 2.61
N ALA A 655 -4.32 0.36 2.92
CA ALA A 655 -4.31 0.96 4.24
C ALA A 655 -5.69 0.79 4.89
N ASN A 656 -5.73 0.16 6.07
CA ASN A 656 -6.93 -0.18 6.82
C ASN A 656 -6.92 0.55 8.17
N ALA A 657 -7.77 1.57 8.31
CA ALA A 657 -8.03 2.27 9.57
C ALA A 657 -9.31 1.73 10.20
N PHE A 658 -9.20 1.08 11.36
CA PHE A 658 -10.34 0.41 11.99
C PHE A 658 -11.17 1.30 12.94
N ASP A 659 -10.75 2.54 13.15
CA ASP A 659 -11.48 3.54 13.95
C ASP A 659 -11.43 4.89 13.24
N GLU A 660 -12.58 5.33 12.70
CA GLU A 660 -12.75 6.64 12.03
C GLU A 660 -12.29 7.81 12.91
N ASP A 661 -12.63 7.81 14.21
CA ASP A 661 -12.26 8.90 15.11
C ASP A 661 -10.75 8.93 15.34
N ALA A 662 -10.13 7.75 15.44
CA ALA A 662 -8.68 7.66 15.55
C ALA A 662 -7.99 8.17 14.29
N LEU A 663 -8.52 7.84 13.10
CA LEU A 663 -7.97 8.30 11.83
C LEU A 663 -8.17 9.80 11.59
N LEU A 664 -9.27 10.42 12.04
CA LEU A 664 -9.55 11.82 11.71
C LEU A 664 -9.13 12.81 12.80
N ASN A 665 -9.15 12.41 14.08
CA ASN A 665 -9.02 13.35 15.21
C ASN A 665 -7.74 13.17 16.03
N ARG A 666 -7.02 12.04 15.91
CA ARG A 666 -5.70 11.91 16.55
C ARG A 666 -4.62 12.42 15.63
N SER A 667 -3.60 13.04 16.20
CA SER A 667 -2.45 13.59 15.45
C SER A 667 -1.60 12.54 14.74
N ASP A 668 -1.70 11.26 15.13
CA ASP A 668 -0.94 10.14 14.57
C ASP A 668 -1.70 9.33 13.50
N HIS A 669 -2.98 9.64 13.26
CA HIS A 669 -3.82 9.12 12.16
C HIS A 669 -3.65 7.62 11.80
N PRO A 670 -3.65 6.68 12.78
CA PRO A 670 -3.14 5.33 12.56
C PRO A 670 -3.98 4.49 11.58
N ALA A 671 -3.30 3.85 10.62
CA ALA A 671 -3.86 2.82 9.74
C ALA A 671 -2.88 1.65 9.58
N MET A 672 -3.41 0.43 9.48
CA MET A 672 -2.63 -0.77 9.20
C MET A 672 -2.34 -0.88 7.71
N LEU A 673 -1.08 -1.11 7.36
CA LEU A 673 -0.60 -1.18 5.98
C LEU A 673 -0.35 -2.63 5.57
N THR A 674 -0.84 -3.02 4.40
CA THR A 674 -0.66 -4.38 3.84
C THR A 674 -0.48 -4.31 2.35
N GLY A 675 0.52 -5.01 1.82
CA GLY A 675 0.85 -4.92 0.42
C GLY A 675 2.23 -5.45 0.08
N THR A 676 2.70 -5.07 -1.11
CA THR A 676 3.99 -5.51 -1.63
C THR A 676 4.71 -4.37 -2.34
N LEU A 677 6.04 -4.35 -2.22
CA LEU A 677 6.93 -3.57 -3.06
C LEU A 677 7.66 -4.50 -4.03
N ASN A 678 7.35 -4.37 -5.32
CA ASN A 678 8.12 -4.99 -6.39
C ASN A 678 9.17 -3.97 -6.85
N SER A 679 10.45 -4.29 -6.75
CA SER A 679 11.52 -3.39 -7.22
C SER A 679 12.74 -4.17 -7.73
N ALA A 680 13.74 -3.44 -8.22
CA ALA A 680 15.07 -3.95 -8.55
C ALA A 680 15.90 -4.36 -7.32
N LEU A 681 15.40 -4.16 -6.09
CA LEU A 681 16.10 -4.53 -4.87
C LEU A 681 16.18 -6.07 -4.73
N PRO A 682 17.31 -6.62 -4.24
CA PRO A 682 17.43 -8.03 -3.91
C PRO A 682 16.30 -8.48 -2.96
N GLY A 683 15.80 -9.70 -3.15
CA GLY A 683 14.70 -10.23 -2.33
C GLY A 683 13.29 -9.79 -2.77
N SER A 684 13.17 -8.90 -3.76
CA SER A 684 11.88 -8.50 -4.34
C SER A 684 11.06 -9.71 -4.86
N PRO A 685 9.72 -9.76 -4.66
CA PRO A 685 8.90 -8.73 -4.02
C PRO A 685 9.01 -8.72 -2.48
N HIS A 686 8.99 -7.52 -1.90
CA HIS A 686 9.00 -7.34 -0.45
C HIS A 686 7.58 -7.23 0.09
N MET A 687 7.22 -8.06 1.06
CA MET A 687 5.93 -8.01 1.74
C MET A 687 5.95 -7.00 2.87
N ILE A 688 4.96 -6.12 2.89
CA ILE A 688 4.76 -5.13 3.95
C ILE A 688 4.22 -5.86 5.17
N THR A 689 4.97 -5.79 6.27
CA THR A 689 4.64 -6.52 7.50
C THR A 689 3.93 -5.62 8.51
N ARG A 690 4.38 -4.37 8.67
CA ARG A 690 3.94 -3.45 9.74
C ARG A 690 4.15 -2.01 9.32
N GLY A 691 3.22 -1.12 9.61
CA GLY A 691 3.38 0.28 9.22
C GLY A 691 2.48 1.28 9.90
N LYS A 692 2.95 2.52 9.96
CA LYS A 692 2.19 3.72 10.28
C LYS A 692 1.91 4.48 9.00
N PHE A 693 0.69 5.00 8.92
CA PHE A 693 0.28 5.93 7.89
C PHE A 693 -0.12 7.23 8.57
N GLY A 694 0.47 8.36 8.17
CA GLY A 694 0.19 9.68 8.74
C GLY A 694 -0.47 10.58 7.70
N LEU A 695 -1.66 11.09 8.00
CA LEU A 695 -2.36 12.05 7.13
C LEU A 695 -2.07 13.49 7.56
N PHE A 696 -1.44 14.30 6.69
CA PHE A 696 -1.26 15.74 6.89
C PHE A 696 -0.49 16.11 8.19
N THR A 697 0.55 15.34 8.53
CA THR A 697 1.43 15.61 9.67
C THR A 697 2.23 16.89 9.44
N VAL A 698 2.40 17.75 10.45
CA VAL A 698 3.17 19.00 10.32
C VAL A 698 4.65 18.66 10.08
N ASP A 699 5.31 19.36 9.15
CA ASP A 699 6.76 19.32 8.99
C ASP A 699 7.40 20.44 9.82
N ASP A 700 8.12 20.08 10.89
CA ASP A 700 8.76 21.08 11.76
C ASP A 700 9.98 21.75 11.11
N ARG A 701 10.50 21.15 10.02
CA ARG A 701 11.69 21.66 9.31
C ARG A 701 11.37 22.84 8.41
N THR A 702 10.14 22.93 7.90
CA THR A 702 9.72 23.99 6.98
C THR A 702 8.34 24.54 7.37
N PRO A 703 8.19 25.86 7.57
CA PRO A 703 6.94 26.50 7.94
C PRO A 703 5.79 26.19 6.98
N ASP A 704 4.56 26.13 7.51
CA ASP A 704 3.32 25.95 6.74
C ASP A 704 3.31 24.71 5.81
N THR A 705 4.19 23.72 6.06
CA THR A 705 4.32 22.49 5.27
C THR A 705 3.71 21.29 6.00
N LYS A 706 3.02 20.41 5.28
CA LYS A 706 2.44 19.16 5.80
C LYS A 706 2.87 17.97 4.97
N ASN A 707 2.95 16.80 5.60
CA ASN A 707 3.37 15.56 4.98
C ASN A 707 2.26 14.49 5.01
N LEU A 708 2.19 13.67 3.94
CA LEU A 708 1.53 12.36 3.98
C LEU A 708 2.61 11.30 4.22
N LEU A 709 2.69 10.76 5.42
CA LEU A 709 3.76 9.86 5.87
C LEU A 709 3.39 8.39 5.67
N TYR A 710 4.33 7.62 5.13
CA TYR A 710 4.28 6.17 4.92
C TYR A 710 5.53 5.58 5.59
N ASP A 711 5.36 4.88 6.72
CA ASP A 711 6.50 4.41 7.50
C ASP A 711 6.27 2.95 7.90
N PHE A 712 7.00 2.01 7.30
CA PHE A 712 6.71 0.58 7.46
C PHE A 712 7.88 -0.36 7.21
N ASP A 713 7.86 -1.51 7.89
CA ASP A 713 8.81 -2.60 7.69
C ASP A 713 8.31 -3.58 6.64
N MET A 714 9.22 -4.06 5.80
CA MET A 714 8.95 -5.05 4.76
C MET A 714 10.00 -6.16 4.73
N VAL A 715 9.57 -7.34 4.30
CA VAL A 715 10.40 -8.55 4.27
C VAL A 715 10.49 -9.07 2.84
N GLY A 716 11.71 -9.32 2.35
CA GLY A 716 11.98 -9.91 1.04
C GLY A 716 11.89 -11.43 1.05
N THR A 717 11.75 -12.02 -0.14
CA THR A 717 11.72 -13.48 -0.39
C THR A 717 12.99 -14.22 0.04
N ASP A 718 14.09 -13.49 0.25
CA ASP A 718 15.36 -14.00 0.78
C ASP A 718 15.46 -13.84 2.32
N GLY A 719 14.43 -13.29 2.96
CA GLY A 719 14.39 -12.99 4.38
C GLY A 719 14.99 -11.64 4.77
N SER A 720 15.46 -10.83 3.80
CA SER A 720 15.95 -9.48 4.08
C SER A 720 14.85 -8.61 4.70
N GLN A 721 15.20 -7.83 5.72
CA GLN A 721 14.30 -6.86 6.35
C GLN A 721 14.72 -5.46 5.96
N LEU A 722 13.79 -4.75 5.34
CA LEU A 722 13.94 -3.36 4.92
C LEU A 722 12.92 -2.49 5.64
N HIS A 723 13.33 -1.27 5.96
CA HIS A 723 12.43 -0.25 6.48
C HIS A 723 12.18 0.79 5.40
N PHE A 724 10.90 1.02 5.10
CA PHE A 724 10.41 2.00 4.13
C PHE A 724 9.96 3.24 4.88
N HIS A 725 10.57 4.38 4.55
CA HIS A 725 10.14 5.69 5.04
C HIS A 725 9.87 6.59 3.84
N GLY A 726 8.60 6.88 3.58
CA GLY A 726 8.19 7.74 2.49
C GLY A 726 7.28 8.87 2.94
N PHE A 727 7.35 10.02 2.26
CA PHE A 727 6.50 11.15 2.55
C PHE A 727 6.12 11.90 1.27
N LYS A 728 4.90 12.44 1.23
CA LYS A 728 4.49 13.43 0.21
C LYS A 728 4.45 14.80 0.83
N ILE A 729 5.06 15.78 0.19
CA ILE A 729 5.08 17.16 0.67
C ILE A 729 3.83 17.87 0.13
N VAL A 730 3.10 18.52 1.03
CA VAL A 730 1.99 19.41 0.71
C VAL A 730 2.32 20.78 1.28
N ASN A 731 2.54 21.76 0.40
CA ASN A 731 2.97 23.11 0.79
C ASN A 731 2.25 24.20 -0.02
N ASN A 732 2.57 25.47 0.24
CA ASN A 732 1.88 26.60 -0.37
C ASN A 732 2.29 26.88 -1.84
N ALA A 733 3.25 26.13 -2.41
CA ALA A 733 3.67 26.29 -3.82
C ALA A 733 2.49 26.13 -4.78
N ALA A 734 1.54 25.26 -4.41
CA ALA A 734 0.35 24.98 -5.17
C ALA A 734 -0.83 25.97 -4.95
N ALA A 735 -0.62 27.08 -4.25
CA ALA A 735 -1.66 28.09 -4.02
C ALA A 735 -2.28 28.58 -5.35
N PHE A 736 -3.61 28.58 -5.41
CA PHE A 736 -4.44 28.90 -6.58
C PHE A 736 -4.17 28.08 -7.85
N SER A 737 -3.45 26.96 -7.76
CA SER A 737 -3.12 26.09 -8.91
C SER A 737 -3.59 24.66 -8.71
N VAL A 738 -4.60 24.26 -9.46
CA VAL A 738 -5.18 22.91 -9.35
C VAL A 738 -4.20 21.85 -9.84
N SER A 739 -3.41 22.16 -10.88
CA SER A 739 -2.40 21.24 -11.44
C SER A 739 -1.23 21.03 -10.50
N ASP A 740 -0.77 22.08 -9.81
CA ASP A 740 0.36 21.97 -8.89
C ASP A 740 -0.07 21.24 -7.59
N ILE A 741 -1.31 21.46 -7.13
CA ILE A 741 -1.88 20.69 -6.00
C ILE A 741 -1.87 19.21 -6.37
N TRP A 742 -2.36 18.90 -7.56
CA TRP A 742 -2.41 17.53 -8.04
C TRP A 742 -1.03 16.85 -8.03
N ARG A 743 0.00 17.57 -8.47
CA ARG A 743 1.39 17.12 -8.48
C ARG A 743 1.95 16.88 -7.07
N GLU A 744 1.68 17.77 -6.12
CA GLU A 744 2.08 17.59 -4.71
C GLU A 744 1.45 16.34 -4.06
N PHE A 745 0.23 15.99 -4.46
CA PHE A 745 -0.43 14.77 -4.01
C PHE A 745 0.03 13.50 -4.76
N SER A 746 0.71 13.61 -5.90
CA SER A 746 1.21 12.46 -6.65
C SER A 746 2.59 12.00 -6.17
N THR A 747 3.56 12.90 -6.06
CA THR A 747 4.97 12.58 -5.80
C THR A 747 5.20 12.06 -4.37
N LEU A 748 5.92 10.93 -4.22
CA LEU A 748 6.25 10.31 -2.93
C LEU A 748 7.77 10.15 -2.81
N PHE A 749 8.38 10.86 -1.88
CA PHE A 749 9.80 10.75 -1.57
C PHE A 749 10.02 9.52 -0.69
N VAL A 750 10.99 8.63 -0.97
CA VAL A 750 11.08 7.31 -0.31
C VAL A 750 12.50 6.91 0.05
N THR A 751 12.83 6.88 1.32
CA THR A 751 14.05 6.28 1.85
C THR A 751 13.81 4.80 2.20
N ILE A 752 14.69 3.91 1.74
CA ILE A 752 14.65 2.48 2.11
C ILE A 752 15.96 2.10 2.79
N THR A 753 15.88 1.71 4.06
CA THR A 753 17.06 1.35 4.87
C THR A 753 17.09 -0.14 5.16
N ARG A 754 18.27 -0.75 5.21
CA ARG A 754 18.45 -2.10 5.79
C ARG A 754 18.64 -1.97 7.28
N SER A 755 18.28 -3.03 8.00
CA SER A 755 18.51 -3.18 9.44
C SER A 755 20.00 -3.16 9.84
N ASP A 756 20.93 -3.25 8.88
CA ASP A 756 22.39 -3.24 9.08
C ASP A 756 23.14 -2.07 8.38
N ASN A 757 22.49 -1.23 7.56
CA ASN A 757 23.00 0.06 7.04
C ASN A 757 21.93 0.81 6.21
N SER A 758 22.00 2.15 6.17
CA SER A 758 21.00 3.03 5.51
C SER A 758 21.28 3.29 4.03
N GLY A 759 20.23 3.31 3.19
CA GLY A 759 20.22 3.92 1.85
C GLY A 759 19.04 4.91 1.71
N LYS A 760 19.19 5.97 0.91
CA LYS A 760 18.19 7.03 0.68
C LYS A 760 17.79 7.05 -0.80
N PHE A 761 16.48 7.18 -1.10
CA PHE A 761 15.94 7.15 -2.46
C PHE A 761 14.70 8.03 -2.63
N VAL A 762 14.18 8.03 -3.85
CA VAL A 762 13.38 9.11 -4.42
C VAL A 762 12.71 8.51 -5.60
N SER A 763 11.44 8.80 -5.73
CA SER A 763 10.77 8.44 -6.95
C SER A 763 9.69 9.45 -7.23
N ASP A 764 9.62 9.87 -8.49
CA ASP A 764 8.51 10.64 -8.98
C ASP A 764 7.37 9.67 -9.31
N PHE A 765 6.51 9.46 -8.31
CA PHE A 765 5.41 8.51 -8.42
C PHE A 765 4.15 9.21 -8.93
N VAL A 766 3.46 8.62 -9.90
CA VAL A 766 2.12 9.05 -10.32
C VAL A 766 1.15 7.87 -10.33
N SER A 767 0.10 7.95 -9.50
CA SER A 767 -1.32 7.61 -9.79
C SER A 767 -2.15 7.21 -8.55
N GLU A 768 -3.46 7.17 -8.77
CA GLU A 768 -4.54 7.76 -7.98
C GLU A 768 -5.30 6.80 -7.06
N LEU A 769 -6.03 7.40 -6.11
CA LEU A 769 -6.88 6.83 -5.07
C LEU A 769 -8.16 6.16 -5.65
N LEU A 770 -8.04 5.03 -6.36
CA LEU A 770 -9.15 4.40 -7.12
C LEU A 770 -10.13 3.54 -6.28
N SER A 771 -9.88 3.31 -4.99
CA SER A 771 -10.59 2.25 -4.25
C SER A 771 -10.90 2.51 -2.77
N VAL A 772 -11.33 3.72 -2.39
CA VAL A 772 -11.80 3.97 -1.02
C VAL A 772 -13.04 3.13 -0.70
N THR A 773 -13.02 2.46 0.47
CA THR A 773 -14.09 1.62 0.99
C THR A 773 -14.30 1.82 2.48
N THR A 774 -15.49 1.45 2.95
CA THR A 774 -15.93 1.59 4.33
C THR A 774 -16.09 0.21 4.97
N GLN A 775 -15.48 -0.01 6.13
CA GLN A 775 -15.60 -1.22 6.94
C GLN A 775 -16.52 -0.97 8.15
N GLY A 776 -17.24 -1.99 8.61
CA GLY A 776 -17.89 -1.98 9.93
C GLY A 776 -19.21 -1.20 10.10
N SER A 777 -19.87 -0.71 9.04
CA SER A 777 -21.21 -0.10 9.16
C SER A 777 -22.31 -0.85 8.39
N ASP A 778 -23.32 -1.32 9.14
CA ASP A 778 -24.52 -1.98 8.62
C ASP A 778 -25.54 -0.93 8.15
N GLY A 779 -25.35 -0.41 6.94
CA GLY A 779 -26.36 0.40 6.26
C GLY A 779 -25.79 1.33 5.17
N PRO A 780 -26.48 1.50 4.01
CA PRO A 780 -26.05 2.41 2.94
C PRO A 780 -25.88 3.88 3.39
N LEU A 781 -26.73 4.35 4.31
CA LEU A 781 -26.71 5.72 4.86
C LEU A 781 -25.50 5.98 5.76
N ALA A 782 -25.10 5.02 6.59
CA ALA A 782 -23.90 5.13 7.43
C ALA A 782 -22.62 5.14 6.57
N LYS A 783 -22.59 4.32 5.51
CA LYS A 783 -21.49 4.30 4.53
C LYS A 783 -21.36 5.63 3.77
N ALA A 784 -22.48 6.23 3.37
CA ALA A 784 -22.48 7.52 2.68
C ALA A 784 -22.00 8.66 3.60
N GLY A 785 -22.49 8.73 4.85
CA GLY A 785 -22.10 9.76 5.81
C GLY A 785 -20.60 9.74 6.14
N MET A 786 -19.99 8.55 6.26
CA MET A 786 -18.56 8.41 6.50
C MET A 786 -17.70 8.86 5.30
N LEU A 787 -18.11 8.50 4.07
CA LEU A 787 -17.44 8.97 2.86
C LEU A 787 -17.50 10.51 2.76
N THR A 788 -18.65 11.12 3.09
CA THR A 788 -18.79 12.58 3.10
C THR A 788 -17.86 13.27 4.10
N ARG A 789 -17.64 12.68 5.29
CA ARG A 789 -16.70 13.23 6.29
C ARG A 789 -15.24 13.09 5.88
N LEU A 790 -14.85 11.95 5.29
CA LEU A 790 -13.51 11.74 4.75
C LEU A 790 -13.23 12.73 3.61
N VAL A 791 -14.15 12.84 2.65
CA VAL A 791 -14.07 13.85 1.59
C VAL A 791 -14.03 15.25 2.19
N GLY A 792 -14.86 15.55 3.19
CA GLY A 792 -14.83 16.83 3.91
C GLY A 792 -13.49 17.13 4.58
N PHE A 793 -12.84 16.14 5.19
CA PHE A 793 -11.51 16.27 5.81
C PHE A 793 -10.41 16.55 4.79
N PHE A 794 -10.38 15.79 3.68
CA PHE A 794 -9.45 16.03 2.58
C PHE A 794 -9.71 17.37 1.91
N SER A 795 -10.97 17.68 1.58
CA SER A 795 -11.38 18.97 1.01
C SER A 795 -11.00 20.12 1.94
N HIS A 796 -11.18 20.01 3.26
CA HIS A 796 -10.80 21.06 4.21
C HIS A 796 -9.29 21.34 4.19
N ASN A 797 -8.46 20.29 4.21
CA ASN A 797 -7.00 20.44 4.20
C ASN A 797 -6.49 20.94 2.83
N ILE A 798 -7.03 20.44 1.71
CA ILE A 798 -6.68 20.90 0.35
C ILE A 798 -7.12 22.35 0.14
N THR A 799 -8.32 22.73 0.61
CA THR A 799 -8.84 24.11 0.46
C THR A 799 -7.96 25.11 1.20
N ARG A 800 -7.38 24.74 2.36
CA ARG A 800 -6.43 25.62 3.07
C ARG A 800 -5.16 25.89 2.29
N VAL A 801 -4.64 24.90 1.58
CA VAL A 801 -3.44 25.00 0.74
C VAL A 801 -3.75 25.79 -0.54
N PHE A 802 -4.86 25.46 -1.22
CA PHE A 802 -5.28 26.16 -2.45
C PHE A 802 -5.57 27.64 -2.21
N PHE A 803 -6.23 27.96 -1.09
CA PHE A 803 -6.54 29.33 -0.67
C PHE A 803 -5.58 29.83 0.42
N ALA A 804 -4.30 29.42 0.40
CA ALA A 804 -3.32 29.81 1.41
C ALA A 804 -3.29 31.33 1.71
N PRO A 805 -3.37 32.24 0.71
CA PRO A 805 -3.46 33.69 0.97
C PRO A 805 -4.71 34.12 1.75
N LEU A 806 -5.78 33.33 1.75
CA LEU A 806 -7.01 33.57 2.51
C LEU A 806 -7.03 32.85 3.87
N ALA A 807 -6.03 32.04 4.20
CA ALA A 807 -5.94 31.35 5.48
C ALA A 807 -5.84 32.35 6.65
N PRO A 808 -6.37 32.03 7.86
CA PRO A 808 -6.19 32.88 9.03
C PRO A 808 -4.70 33.08 9.33
N PHE A 809 -4.31 34.30 9.76
CA PHE A 809 -2.95 34.53 10.24
C PHE A 809 -2.66 33.66 11.47
N THR A 810 -1.44 33.13 11.57
CA THR A 810 -0.97 32.39 12.75
C THR A 810 -1.10 33.26 13.99
N ALA A 811 -1.57 32.67 15.10
CA ALA A 811 -1.67 33.39 16.36
C ALA A 811 -0.26 33.62 16.91
N GLU A 812 0.12 34.88 17.15
CA GLU A 812 1.38 35.20 17.85
C GLU A 812 1.30 34.62 19.27
N SER A 813 1.97 33.49 19.52
CA SER A 813 2.04 32.91 20.86
C SER A 813 2.98 33.77 21.70
N SER A 814 2.42 34.50 22.68
CA SER A 814 3.22 35.40 23.50
C SER A 814 4.04 34.71 24.60
N ASN A 815 4.00 33.37 24.72
CA ASN A 815 4.40 32.66 25.95
C ASN A 815 4.90 31.21 25.82
N GLU A 816 5.18 30.65 24.63
CA GLU A 816 5.91 29.37 24.59
C GLU A 816 7.38 29.63 24.98
N PRO A 817 7.92 28.98 26.04
CA PRO A 817 9.31 29.16 26.42
C PRO A 817 10.19 28.60 25.31
N LEU A 818 10.90 29.50 24.63
CA LEU A 818 11.94 29.12 23.67
C LEU A 818 12.95 28.17 24.36
N PRO A 819 13.55 27.22 23.62
CA PRO A 819 14.58 26.36 24.16
C PRO A 819 15.67 27.19 24.86
N SER A 820 16.02 26.81 26.09
CA SER A 820 17.00 27.59 26.87
C SER A 820 18.41 27.38 26.31
N LYS A 821 18.95 28.39 25.63
CA LYS A 821 20.38 28.48 25.28
C LYS A 821 21.17 29.22 26.36
N ALA A 822 22.51 29.13 26.32
CA ALA A 822 23.36 29.77 27.32
C ALA A 822 23.16 31.31 27.34
N PRO A 823 22.81 31.90 28.49
CA PRO A 823 22.64 33.35 28.59
C PRO A 823 23.99 34.06 28.45
N PRO A 824 23.98 35.36 28.09
CA PRO A 824 25.20 36.15 28.12
C PRO A 824 25.79 36.17 29.54
N LYS A 825 27.11 36.11 29.62
CA LYS A 825 27.85 36.11 30.89
C LYS A 825 27.96 37.49 31.51
N ASP A 826 28.00 38.53 30.69
CA ASP A 826 27.99 39.93 31.11
C ASP A 826 27.12 40.76 30.15
N THR A 827 26.59 41.88 30.64
CA THR A 827 25.84 42.86 29.85
C THR A 827 26.15 44.26 30.36
N PHE A 828 26.51 45.15 29.46
CA PHE A 828 26.86 46.54 29.79
C PHE A 828 26.35 47.52 28.74
N ASN A 829 26.29 48.80 29.12
CA ASN A 829 25.91 49.87 28.19
C ASN A 829 27.15 50.55 27.60
N ALA A 830 27.11 50.86 26.31
CA ALA A 830 28.07 51.71 25.63
C ALA A 830 27.36 53.03 25.26
N THR A 831 27.86 54.15 25.78
CA THR A 831 27.23 55.47 25.58
C THR A 831 27.90 56.20 24.43
N ALA A 832 27.12 56.49 23.38
CA ALA A 832 27.55 57.29 22.24
C ALA A 832 27.81 58.76 22.64
N THR A 833 28.57 59.48 21.82
CA THR A 833 28.93 60.89 22.08
C THR A 833 27.75 61.85 22.13
N ASP A 834 26.61 61.44 21.57
CA ASP A 834 25.33 62.17 21.62
C ASP A 834 24.38 61.68 22.72
N GLY A 835 24.88 60.82 23.63
CA GLY A 835 24.17 60.38 24.84
C GLY A 835 23.24 59.18 24.64
N VAL A 836 23.19 58.57 23.46
CA VAL A 836 22.42 57.33 23.23
C VAL A 836 23.15 56.13 23.84
N GLU A 837 22.44 55.33 24.63
CA GLU A 837 22.98 54.10 25.23
C GLU A 837 22.65 52.87 24.38
N SER A 838 23.70 52.16 23.95
CA SER A 838 23.62 50.86 23.29
C SER A 838 23.86 49.73 24.28
N ILE A 839 23.17 48.60 24.13
CA ILE A 839 23.31 47.44 25.02
C ILE A 839 24.29 46.46 24.39
N VAL A 840 25.34 46.09 25.10
CA VAL A 840 26.35 45.12 24.67
C VAL A 840 26.29 43.89 25.57
N LYS A 841 26.14 42.72 24.95
CA LYS A 841 26.13 41.42 25.64
C LYS A 841 27.39 40.63 25.31
N VAL A 842 27.88 39.85 26.27
CA VAL A 842 29.15 39.12 26.18
C VAL A 842 28.96 37.63 26.41
N TRP A 843 29.55 36.81 25.54
CA TRP A 843 29.67 35.37 25.71
C TRP A 843 31.15 34.97 25.71
N GLU A 844 31.52 34.18 26.72
CA GLU A 844 32.88 33.64 26.86
C GLU A 844 33.04 32.33 26.05
N PRO A 845 34.25 32.01 25.59
CA PRO A 845 34.52 30.77 24.88
C PRO A 845 34.20 29.55 25.76
N THR A 846 33.59 28.53 25.15
CA THR A 846 33.16 27.30 25.84
C THR A 846 34.19 26.18 25.73
N SER A 847 35.08 26.25 24.75
CA SER A 847 36.23 25.35 24.60
C SER A 847 37.51 26.05 25.09
N ALA A 848 38.31 25.35 25.90
CA ALA A 848 39.62 25.82 26.34
C ALA A 848 40.63 25.70 25.19
N ALA A 849 40.60 26.63 24.23
CA ALA A 849 41.66 26.74 23.24
C ALA A 849 42.98 27.06 23.97
N ALA A 850 44.04 26.28 23.72
CA ALA A 850 45.35 26.42 24.37
C ALA A 850 46.15 27.67 23.92
N GLY A 851 45.50 28.81 23.68
CA GLY A 851 46.10 30.03 23.11
C GLY A 851 45.37 31.32 23.51
N ALA A 852 45.77 32.44 22.89
CA ALA A 852 45.17 33.76 23.14
C ALA A 852 43.70 33.82 22.70
N VAL A 853 42.81 34.28 23.58
CA VAL A 853 41.38 34.47 23.28
C VAL A 853 41.22 35.80 22.53
N PHE A 854 40.75 35.72 21.28
CA PHE A 854 40.44 36.89 20.45
C PHE A 854 38.97 37.29 20.58
N ASN A 855 38.69 38.57 20.32
CA ASN A 855 37.35 39.15 20.45
C ASN A 855 36.67 39.28 19.07
N ILE A 856 35.39 38.93 19.00
CA ILE A 856 34.51 39.18 17.85
C ILE A 856 33.37 40.11 18.30
N LEU A 857 33.11 41.17 17.53
CA LEU A 857 31.95 42.05 17.72
C LEU A 857 30.94 41.83 16.59
N PHE A 858 29.75 41.37 16.96
CA PHE A 858 28.59 41.22 16.08
C PHE A 858 27.74 42.49 16.09
N ILE A 859 27.45 43.01 14.90
CA ILE A 859 26.64 44.22 14.67
C ILE A 859 25.40 43.83 13.85
N PRO A 860 24.20 43.84 14.46
CA PRO A 860 22.97 43.43 13.78
C PRO A 860 22.47 44.49 12.78
N GLY A 861 21.52 44.08 11.94
CA GLY A 861 20.84 44.98 11.02
C GLY A 861 19.78 45.87 11.67
N ALA A 862 19.06 46.64 10.87
CA ALA A 862 17.94 47.43 11.38
C ALA A 862 16.80 46.55 11.90
N ALA A 863 16.02 47.07 12.85
CA ALA A 863 14.89 46.41 13.51
C ALA A 863 15.24 45.13 14.33
N ALA A 864 16.51 44.75 14.39
CA ALA A 864 17.03 43.56 15.07
C ALA A 864 17.88 43.93 16.29
N ASP A 865 18.10 42.96 17.18
CA ASP A 865 19.06 42.99 18.29
C ASP A 865 20.01 41.78 18.23
N ASP A 866 20.65 41.44 19.34
CA ASP A 866 21.56 40.29 19.48
C ASP A 866 20.96 38.96 19.02
N ARG A 867 19.63 38.81 19.10
CA ARG A 867 18.94 37.54 18.85
C ARG A 867 19.06 37.04 17.43
N ILE A 868 19.45 37.86 16.45
CA ILE A 868 19.72 37.35 15.10
C ILE A 868 20.99 36.50 15.04
N PHE A 869 21.92 36.66 15.98
CA PHE A 869 23.14 35.86 16.10
C PHE A 869 23.09 34.84 17.23
N SER A 870 22.25 35.08 18.26
CA SER A 870 22.09 34.23 19.44
C SER A 870 20.73 33.52 19.50
N ILE A 871 20.11 33.27 18.35
CA ILE A 871 18.76 32.70 18.27
C ILE A 871 18.69 31.31 18.92
N SER A 872 17.61 31.03 19.64
CA SER A 872 17.42 29.78 20.39
C SER A 872 16.65 28.69 19.66
N THR A 873 16.09 29.01 18.49
CA THR A 873 15.23 28.10 17.72
C THR A 873 15.99 27.20 16.75
N ILE A 874 17.31 27.36 16.61
CA ILE A 874 18.16 26.51 15.76
C ILE A 874 19.18 25.71 16.60
N PRO A 875 19.66 24.55 16.11
CA PRO A 875 20.57 23.69 16.87
C PRO A 875 21.85 24.38 17.34
N THR A 876 22.49 25.14 16.45
CA THR A 876 23.72 25.91 16.73
C THR A 876 23.60 27.30 16.12
N ASN A 877 23.60 28.35 16.94
CA ASN A 877 23.61 29.74 16.44
C ASN A 877 25.03 30.29 16.28
N ALA A 878 25.17 31.44 15.63
CA ALA A 878 26.47 32.05 15.37
C ALA A 878 27.28 32.27 16.65
N VAL A 879 26.69 32.84 17.70
CA VAL A 879 27.40 33.08 18.97
C VAL A 879 27.92 31.77 19.58
N GLU A 880 27.11 30.71 19.59
CA GLU A 880 27.53 29.38 20.05
C GLU A 880 28.65 28.80 19.17
N TYR A 881 28.54 28.91 17.84
CA TYR A 881 29.53 28.40 16.91
C TYR A 881 30.91 29.05 17.12
N PHE A 882 30.96 30.38 17.20
CA PHE A 882 32.22 31.12 17.39
C PHE A 882 32.79 30.98 18.82
N THR A 883 31.94 30.87 19.86
CA THR A 883 32.41 30.61 21.23
C THR A 883 32.93 29.19 21.42
N GLN A 884 32.35 28.20 20.73
CA GLN A 884 32.89 26.84 20.65
C GLN A 884 34.23 26.80 19.90
N ALA A 885 34.37 27.62 18.86
CA ALA A 885 35.63 27.80 18.15
C ALA A 885 36.71 28.55 18.98
N GLY A 886 36.39 29.02 20.19
CA GLY A 886 37.35 29.63 21.13
C GLY A 886 37.42 31.16 21.10
N TYR A 887 36.44 31.84 20.51
CA TYR A 887 36.36 33.31 20.50
C TYR A 887 35.49 33.85 21.63
N ARG A 888 35.81 35.05 22.12
CA ARG A 888 34.89 35.84 22.96
C ARG A 888 33.98 36.65 22.05
N CYS A 889 32.68 36.51 22.19
CA CYS A 889 31.70 37.16 21.33
C CYS A 889 30.98 38.30 22.05
N PHE A 890 30.99 39.48 21.43
CA PHE A 890 30.24 40.66 21.84
C PHE A 890 29.12 40.88 20.82
N THR A 891 27.91 41.22 21.26
CA THR A 891 26.82 41.64 20.37
C THR A 891 26.30 43.01 20.81
N VAL A 892 26.15 43.95 19.89
CA VAL A 892 25.61 45.29 20.18
C VAL A 892 24.17 45.44 19.71
N SER A 893 23.31 46.00 20.55
CA SER A 893 22.01 46.54 20.15
C SER A 893 22.13 48.05 20.02
N HIS A 894 22.06 48.56 18.79
CA HIS A 894 22.25 49.99 18.46
C HIS A 894 20.94 50.70 18.08
N ARG A 895 20.99 52.01 17.89
CA ARG A 895 19.80 52.88 17.77
C ARG A 895 18.85 52.60 16.60
N VAL A 896 19.35 52.05 15.49
CA VAL A 896 18.53 51.63 14.33
C VAL A 896 18.02 50.18 14.43
N GLY A 897 18.47 49.46 15.47
CA GLY A 897 18.03 48.12 15.83
C GLY A 897 16.89 48.18 16.87
N ARG A 898 16.89 47.24 17.82
CA ARG A 898 15.89 47.17 18.89
C ARG A 898 16.51 47.55 20.25
N LEU A 899 16.10 48.70 20.81
CA LEU A 899 16.44 49.14 22.17
C LEU A 899 15.19 49.17 23.08
N PRO A 900 15.31 49.05 24.41
CA PRO A 900 14.17 49.02 25.33
C PRO A 900 13.28 50.27 25.34
N ASN A 901 13.81 51.43 24.93
CA ASN A 901 13.13 52.73 25.04
C ASN A 901 12.82 53.40 23.68
N THR A 902 12.85 52.64 22.57
CA THR A 902 12.58 53.20 21.23
C THR A 902 11.08 53.46 21.02
N ASN A 903 10.57 54.57 21.55
CA ASN A 903 9.13 54.86 21.58
C ASN A 903 8.60 55.56 20.31
N GLY A 904 9.24 55.34 19.16
CA GLY A 904 8.77 55.83 17.86
C GLY A 904 8.86 57.35 17.63
N SER A 905 9.35 58.15 18.58
CA SER A 905 9.52 59.61 18.45
C SER A 905 10.90 60.05 17.94
N GLN A 906 11.85 59.11 17.79
CA GLN A 906 13.25 59.40 17.49
C GLN A 906 13.54 59.14 16.00
N SER A 907 14.11 60.14 15.32
CA SER A 907 14.38 60.13 13.88
C SER A 907 15.86 59.86 13.59
N TRP A 908 16.28 58.61 13.76
CA TRP A 908 17.65 58.20 13.47
C TRP A 908 17.79 57.53 12.11
N THR A 909 18.98 57.67 11.54
CA THR A 909 19.41 57.07 10.29
C THR A 909 20.51 56.04 10.52
N ALA A 910 20.76 55.17 9.55
CA ALA A 910 21.92 54.25 9.58
C ALA A 910 23.26 54.99 9.76
N PHE A 911 23.37 56.24 9.30
CA PHE A 911 24.56 57.06 9.52
C PHE A 911 24.75 57.39 11.01
N ASP A 912 23.67 57.69 11.74
CA ASP A 912 23.74 58.02 13.17
C ASP A 912 24.21 56.82 14.02
N ALA A 913 23.86 55.60 13.62
CA ALA A 913 24.26 54.36 14.31
C ALA A 913 25.78 54.13 14.34
N ARG A 914 26.57 54.81 13.48
CA ARG A 914 28.03 54.74 13.54
C ARG A 914 28.61 55.18 14.90
N LEU A 915 27.91 56.10 15.58
CA LEU A 915 28.31 56.59 16.91
C LEU A 915 28.16 55.50 17.98
N ASP A 916 27.12 54.68 17.87
CA ASP A 916 26.90 53.52 18.75
C ASP A 916 27.99 52.46 18.55
N ILE A 917 28.34 52.19 17.29
CA ILE A 917 29.39 51.25 16.91
C ILE A 917 30.74 51.75 17.45
N LYS A 918 31.06 53.04 17.28
CA LYS A 918 32.29 53.64 17.80
C LYS A 918 32.38 53.50 19.33
N ALA A 919 31.33 53.88 20.05
CA ALA A 919 31.29 53.76 21.50
C ALA A 919 31.46 52.31 21.97
N THR A 920 30.86 51.36 21.25
CA THR A 920 31.01 49.93 21.53
C THR A 920 32.44 49.46 21.30
N LEU A 921 33.08 49.84 20.19
CA LEU A 921 34.48 49.49 19.91
C LEU A 921 35.42 50.02 20.99
N ASP A 922 35.21 51.28 21.42
CA ASP A 922 36.01 51.90 22.48
C ASP A 922 35.85 51.16 23.81
N GLU A 923 34.62 50.78 24.17
CA GLU A 923 34.33 50.07 25.41
C GLU A 923 34.85 48.62 25.39
N VAL A 924 34.75 47.92 24.25
CA VAL A 924 35.35 46.59 24.07
C VAL A 924 36.87 46.66 24.20
N LEU A 925 37.52 47.62 23.56
CA LEU A 925 38.96 47.82 23.66
C LEU A 925 39.38 48.17 25.09
N ARG A 926 38.62 49.04 25.77
CA ARG A 926 38.86 49.42 27.17
C ARG A 926 38.76 48.23 28.12
N ARG A 927 37.80 47.33 27.91
CA ARG A 927 37.57 46.17 28.79
C ARG A 927 38.52 45.02 28.54
N THR A 928 38.86 44.76 27.27
CA THR A 928 39.62 43.56 26.89
C THR A 928 41.10 43.83 26.62
N GLY A 929 41.46 45.09 26.38
CA GLY A 929 42.80 45.47 25.93
C GLY A 929 43.12 45.04 24.48
N ASP A 930 42.16 44.44 23.77
CA ASP A 930 42.35 43.95 22.40
C ASP A 930 41.23 44.43 21.47
N ARG A 931 41.61 44.77 20.24
CA ARG A 931 40.69 45.19 19.19
C ARG A 931 39.91 43.98 18.64
N PRO A 932 38.58 44.10 18.42
CA PRO A 932 37.79 42.97 17.92
C PRO A 932 37.92 42.81 16.40
N TYR A 933 37.65 41.59 15.93
CA TYR A 933 37.20 41.34 14.56
C TYR A 933 35.70 41.65 14.48
N VAL A 934 35.23 42.35 13.44
CA VAL A 934 33.83 42.79 13.37
C VAL A 934 33.04 42.00 12.34
N ILE A 935 31.89 41.47 12.74
CA ILE A 935 30.92 40.83 11.85
C ILE A 935 29.68 41.72 11.82
N ALA A 936 29.38 42.34 10.68
CA ALA A 936 28.30 43.29 10.53
C ALA A 936 27.28 42.83 9.48
N HIS A 937 25.99 43.04 9.78
CA HIS A 937 24.89 42.59 8.93
C HIS A 937 23.97 43.73 8.46
N GLY A 938 23.61 43.71 7.17
CA GLY A 938 22.59 44.60 6.61
C GLY A 938 22.88 46.08 6.87
N LEU A 939 21.91 46.81 7.41
CA LEU A 939 22.09 48.22 7.77
C LEU A 939 23.13 48.48 8.88
N GLY A 940 23.47 47.47 9.70
CA GLY A 940 24.61 47.56 10.62
C GLY A 940 25.95 47.57 9.90
N SER A 941 26.06 46.81 8.79
CA SER A 941 27.21 46.84 7.88
C SER A 941 27.34 48.20 7.19
N VAL A 942 26.22 48.78 6.74
CA VAL A 942 26.18 50.14 6.20
C VAL A 942 26.61 51.19 7.24
N ALA A 943 26.14 51.08 8.49
CA ALA A 943 26.53 51.99 9.56
C ALA A 943 28.03 51.91 9.88
N LEU A 944 28.60 50.70 9.86
CA LEU A 944 30.04 50.48 10.01
C LEU A 944 30.82 51.13 8.84
N ALA A 945 30.37 50.92 7.60
CA ALA A 945 30.98 51.53 6.41
C ALA A 945 30.97 53.07 6.49
N CYS A 946 29.84 53.66 6.90
CA CYS A 946 29.72 55.10 7.13
C CYS A 946 30.76 55.62 8.13
N GLY A 947 30.93 54.94 9.27
CA GLY A 947 31.88 55.35 10.30
C GLY A 947 33.35 55.22 9.88
N LEU A 948 33.69 54.19 9.12
CA LEU A 948 35.06 54.01 8.61
C LEU A 948 35.40 55.04 7.53
N LEU A 949 34.46 55.30 6.62
CA LEU A 949 34.69 56.19 5.49
C LEU A 949 34.56 57.67 5.84
N ASP A 950 33.77 58.05 6.84
CA ASP A 950 33.71 59.43 7.31
C ASP A 950 34.82 59.78 8.32
N GLY A 951 35.52 58.77 8.85
CA GLY A 951 36.63 58.90 9.80
C GLY A 951 36.23 58.89 11.27
N THR A 952 34.95 58.64 11.60
CA THR A 952 34.48 58.47 12.99
C THR A 952 35.08 57.23 13.65
N ILE A 953 35.27 56.16 12.87
CA ILE A 953 35.87 54.89 13.29
C ILE A 953 37.20 54.74 12.55
N GLU A 954 38.29 54.54 13.28
CA GLU A 954 39.59 54.30 12.66
C GLU A 954 39.76 52.80 12.36
N GLY A 955 40.21 52.45 11.15
CA GLY A 955 40.42 51.04 10.76
C GLY A 955 41.37 50.28 11.70
N GLN A 956 42.28 50.98 12.39
CA GLN A 956 43.18 50.41 13.39
C GLN A 956 42.46 49.88 14.63
N GLN A 957 41.24 50.35 14.93
CA GLN A 957 40.41 49.85 16.04
C GLN A 957 39.84 48.45 15.78
N LEU A 958 40.03 47.90 14.57
CA LEU A 958 39.52 46.60 14.14
C LEU A 958 40.67 45.69 13.72
N ARG A 959 40.49 44.37 13.87
CA ARG A 959 41.39 43.37 13.28
C ARG A 959 41.06 43.09 11.81
N GLY A 960 39.77 43.06 11.49
CA GLY A 960 39.22 42.77 10.16
C GLY A 960 37.70 42.84 10.21
N ILE A 961 37.07 42.72 9.05
CA ILE A 961 35.61 42.87 8.88
C ILE A 961 35.04 41.70 8.08
N THR A 962 33.89 41.19 8.51
CA THR A 962 32.95 40.46 7.64
C THR A 962 31.70 41.32 7.48
N ALA A 963 31.37 41.68 6.25
CA ALA A 963 30.20 42.48 5.89
C ALA A 963 29.23 41.64 5.06
N SER A 964 28.06 41.35 5.62
CA SER A 964 27.05 40.49 4.98
C SER A 964 25.97 41.29 4.23
N ASN A 965 25.71 40.84 3.00
CA ASN A 965 24.77 41.31 1.98
C ASN A 965 24.97 42.72 1.42
N VAL A 966 25.61 43.64 2.15
CA VAL A 966 25.84 45.02 1.72
C VAL A 966 27.00 45.64 2.50
N PHE A 967 27.67 46.66 1.94
CA PHE A 967 28.70 47.44 2.63
C PHE A 967 28.69 48.93 2.23
N MET A 968 29.38 49.33 1.16
CA MET A 968 29.50 50.75 0.72
C MET A 968 28.51 51.13 -0.40
N HIS A 969 28.03 50.15 -1.16
CA HIS A 969 27.19 50.37 -2.34
C HIS A 969 25.86 49.58 -2.19
N PRO A 970 24.87 50.13 -1.48
CA PRO A 970 23.55 49.50 -1.37
C PRO A 970 22.81 49.58 -2.71
N ILE A 971 22.61 48.44 -3.38
CA ILE A 971 21.81 48.31 -4.60
C ILE A 971 20.56 47.51 -4.25
N LEU A 972 19.38 48.12 -4.41
CA LEU A 972 18.11 47.46 -4.07
C LEU A 972 17.71 46.43 -5.12
N ASP A 973 17.14 45.32 -4.66
CA ASP A 973 16.44 44.33 -5.50
C ASP A 973 15.32 45.00 -6.32
N ASP A 974 14.96 44.41 -7.46
CA ASP A 974 13.95 44.90 -8.39
C ASP A 974 12.63 45.35 -7.76
N VAL A 975 12.08 44.61 -6.79
CA VAL A 975 10.82 44.98 -6.14
C VAL A 975 11.01 46.24 -5.30
N ASN A 976 12.11 46.32 -4.57
CA ASN A 976 12.46 47.49 -3.77
C ASN A 976 12.84 48.70 -4.64
N ARG A 977 13.49 48.47 -5.78
CA ARG A 977 13.85 49.47 -6.79
C ARG A 977 12.60 50.11 -7.40
N ALA A 978 11.63 49.27 -7.80
CA ALA A 978 10.33 49.73 -8.31
C ALA A 978 9.58 50.58 -7.26
N ARG A 979 9.61 50.16 -5.99
CA ARG A 979 9.02 50.92 -4.88
C ARG A 979 9.72 52.24 -4.61
N ALA A 980 11.06 52.27 -4.69
CA ALA A 980 11.86 53.46 -4.46
C ALA A 980 11.47 54.59 -5.44
N ASN A 981 11.07 54.24 -6.66
CA ASN A 981 10.68 55.18 -7.71
C ASN A 981 9.24 55.74 -7.56
N LEU A 982 8.44 55.24 -6.62
CA LEU A 982 7.13 55.83 -6.30
C LEU A 982 7.30 57.12 -5.47
N PRO A 983 6.34 58.07 -5.51
CA PRO A 983 6.38 59.26 -4.67
C PRO A 983 6.40 58.87 -3.19
N LEU A 984 7.57 58.96 -2.54
CA LEU A 984 7.80 58.58 -1.14
C LEU A 984 6.73 59.11 -0.15
N PRO A 985 6.30 60.38 -0.22
CA PRO A 985 5.25 60.89 0.67
C PRO A 985 3.89 60.21 0.45
N HIS A 986 3.60 59.72 -0.76
CA HIS A 986 2.33 59.06 -1.10
C HIS A 986 2.34 57.57 -0.77
N PHE A 987 3.49 56.91 -0.92
CA PHE A 987 3.64 55.49 -0.60
C PHE A 987 3.57 55.22 0.91
N TYR A 988 4.28 56.03 1.73
CA TYR A 988 4.34 55.84 3.18
C TYR A 988 3.18 56.50 3.94
N SER A 989 2.42 57.41 3.33
CA SER A 989 1.22 58.02 3.96
C SER A 989 0.01 57.09 4.05
N ILE A 990 0.04 55.96 3.35
CA ILE A 990 -1.00 54.91 3.40
C ILE A 990 -0.79 53.99 4.62
N LEU A 991 0.41 53.98 5.23
CA LEU A 991 0.69 53.18 6.42
C LEU A 991 0.08 53.83 7.66
N PRO A 992 -0.66 53.10 8.52
CA PRO A 992 -1.31 53.66 9.70
C PRO A 992 -0.30 53.87 10.86
N SER A 993 0.66 54.79 10.71
CA SER A 993 1.57 55.24 11.77
C SER A 993 2.41 56.42 11.29
N SER A 994 2.41 57.55 12.00
CA SER A 994 3.10 58.78 11.55
C SER A 994 4.63 58.74 11.67
N THR A 995 5.22 57.84 12.47
CA THR A 995 6.68 57.83 12.72
C THR A 995 7.32 56.43 12.88
N TRP A 996 6.59 55.41 13.34
CA TRP A 996 7.11 54.07 13.62
C TRP A 996 6.27 52.95 12.98
N PHE A 997 6.91 52.05 12.25
CA PHE A 997 6.27 50.91 11.61
C PHE A 997 6.61 49.60 12.33
N SER A 998 5.64 49.04 13.07
CA SER A 998 5.76 47.80 13.86
C SER A 998 5.55 46.56 13.00
N PHE A 999 6.40 45.56 13.17
CA PHE A 999 6.24 44.25 12.52
C PHE A 999 5.34 43.29 13.29
N ALA A 1000 5.22 43.45 14.62
CA ALA A 1000 4.25 42.71 15.43
C ALA A 1000 2.80 43.21 15.19
N ASN A 1001 1.83 42.37 15.59
CA ASN A 1001 0.40 42.67 15.52
C ASN A 1001 0.00 44.00 16.21
N GLN A 1002 -0.72 44.85 15.50
CA GLN A 1002 -1.19 46.15 15.98
C GLN A 1002 -2.72 46.21 16.07
N LYS A 1003 -3.24 46.88 17.11
CA LYS A 1003 -4.68 47.05 17.33
C LYS A 1003 -5.21 48.20 16.46
N GLY A 1004 -6.28 47.96 15.70
CA GLY A 1004 -6.98 49.01 14.93
C GLY A 1004 -7.53 48.51 13.59
N ILE A 1005 -8.58 49.16 13.07
CA ILE A 1005 -9.23 48.76 11.81
C ILE A 1005 -8.29 48.95 10.61
N ALA A 1006 -7.60 50.09 10.52
CA ALA A 1006 -6.66 50.37 9.44
C ALA A 1006 -5.48 49.37 9.42
N GLN A 1007 -4.98 48.98 10.59
CA GLN A 1007 -3.92 47.98 10.74
C GLN A 1007 -4.40 46.58 10.29
N ARG A 1008 -5.64 46.21 10.61
CA ARG A 1008 -6.24 44.96 10.11
C ARG A 1008 -6.45 44.98 8.59
N ILE A 1009 -6.86 46.11 8.02
CA ILE A 1009 -7.01 46.26 6.56
C ILE A 1009 -5.64 46.11 5.88
N LEU A 1010 -4.62 46.75 6.43
CA LEU A 1010 -3.24 46.61 5.93
C LEU A 1010 -2.79 45.15 5.96
N ASP A 1011 -2.97 44.45 7.08
CA ASP A 1011 -2.61 43.02 7.18
C ASP A 1011 -3.32 42.19 6.11
N GLN A 1012 -4.61 42.42 5.88
CA GLN A 1012 -5.35 41.72 4.83
C GLN A 1012 -4.83 42.05 3.42
N ALA A 1013 -4.49 43.31 3.14
CA ALA A 1013 -3.93 43.72 1.86
C ALA A 1013 -2.55 43.06 1.60
N LEU A 1014 -1.72 42.92 2.64
CA LEU A 1014 -0.38 42.33 2.52
C LEU A 1014 -0.39 40.83 2.19
N ARG A 1015 -1.53 40.14 2.24
CA ARG A 1015 -1.67 38.74 1.77
C ARG A 1015 -1.39 38.55 0.29
N PHE A 1016 -1.56 39.62 -0.47
CA PHE A 1016 -1.36 39.65 -1.91
C PHE A 1016 -0.13 40.47 -2.31
N TYR A 1017 0.71 40.83 -1.33
CA TYR A 1017 1.94 41.54 -1.60
C TYR A 1017 2.90 40.62 -2.37
N PRO A 1018 3.59 41.11 -3.42
CA PRO A 1018 4.50 40.28 -4.20
C PRO A 1018 5.71 39.87 -3.33
N VAL A 1019 5.81 38.58 -3.05
CA VAL A 1019 6.91 37.96 -2.28
C VAL A 1019 7.82 37.08 -3.13
N GLY A 1020 7.65 37.08 -4.45
CA GLY A 1020 8.40 36.23 -5.39
C GLY A 1020 7.64 34.95 -5.72
N ALA A 1021 8.29 33.79 -5.54
CA ALA A 1021 7.70 32.47 -5.80
C ALA A 1021 6.50 32.18 -4.88
N ARG A 1022 5.57 31.32 -5.32
CA ARG A 1022 4.36 30.95 -4.54
C ARG A 1022 4.70 30.25 -3.22
N GLU A 1023 5.82 29.55 -3.17
CA GLU A 1023 6.38 28.90 -1.98
C GLU A 1023 6.67 29.88 -0.83
N GLU A 1024 6.82 31.16 -1.13
CA GLU A 1024 7.13 32.20 -0.16
C GLU A 1024 5.87 32.81 0.50
N ILE A 1025 4.68 32.34 0.10
CA ILE A 1025 3.42 32.74 0.73
C ILE A 1025 3.30 32.04 2.09
N CYS A 1026 3.08 32.81 3.15
CA CYS A 1026 2.91 32.27 4.50
C CYS A 1026 1.78 32.95 5.27
N SER A 1027 1.52 32.43 6.47
CA SER A 1027 0.49 32.94 7.37
C SER A 1027 1.02 33.91 8.44
N SER A 1028 2.29 34.36 8.34
CA SER A 1028 2.95 35.21 9.36
C SER A 1028 2.81 36.71 9.07
N ARG A 1029 2.20 37.45 10.02
CA ARG A 1029 2.08 38.92 9.94
C ARG A 1029 3.44 39.61 10.00
N ALA A 1030 4.32 39.12 10.88
CA ALA A 1030 5.66 39.67 11.01
C ALA A 1030 6.44 39.53 9.70
N CYS A 1031 6.35 38.37 9.04
CA CYS A 1031 6.98 38.13 7.74
C CYS A 1031 6.46 39.11 6.66
N HIS A 1032 5.14 39.28 6.57
CA HIS A 1032 4.54 40.18 5.58
C HIS A 1032 4.91 41.65 5.81
N ARG A 1033 4.88 42.09 7.07
CA ARG A 1033 5.20 43.48 7.45
C ARG A 1033 6.68 43.78 7.29
N SER A 1034 7.58 42.88 7.69
CA SER A 1034 9.03 43.06 7.46
C SER A 1034 9.35 43.08 5.97
N THR A 1035 8.69 42.23 5.19
CA THR A 1035 8.84 42.19 3.72
C THR A 1035 8.37 43.49 3.07
N LEU A 1036 7.25 44.05 3.53
CA LEU A 1036 6.83 45.38 3.10
C LEU A 1036 7.86 46.45 3.46
N ALA A 1037 8.54 46.38 4.59
CA ALA A 1037 9.51 47.40 4.97
C ALA A 1037 10.80 47.32 4.15
N PHE A 1038 11.43 46.15 4.09
CA PHE A 1038 12.80 46.00 3.58
C PHE A 1038 12.93 45.12 2.33
N GLY A 1039 11.87 44.45 1.86
CA GLY A 1039 11.97 43.35 0.90
C GLY A 1039 12.06 41.99 1.61
N ARG A 1040 11.99 40.90 0.85
CA ARG A 1040 11.93 39.54 1.43
C ARG A 1040 13.27 39.21 2.09
N LEU A 1041 13.22 38.99 3.41
CA LEU A 1041 14.41 38.83 4.25
C LEU A 1041 15.00 37.41 4.22
N TRP A 1042 14.28 36.40 3.77
CA TRP A 1042 14.70 34.99 3.81
C TRP A 1042 13.95 34.18 2.76
N SER A 1043 14.47 32.99 2.44
CA SER A 1043 13.68 31.95 1.78
C SER A 1043 13.07 31.02 2.82
N HIS A 1044 11.76 30.75 2.75
CA HIS A 1044 11.06 29.95 3.77
C HIS A 1044 11.62 28.52 3.90
N LYS A 1045 12.16 27.96 2.81
CA LYS A 1045 12.88 26.66 2.82
C LYS A 1045 14.09 26.62 3.77
N ASN A 1046 14.66 27.78 4.10
CA ASN A 1046 15.84 27.90 4.96
C ASN A 1046 15.49 28.18 6.43
N LEU A 1047 14.21 28.37 6.76
CA LEU A 1047 13.74 28.59 8.13
C LEU A 1047 13.05 27.34 8.64
N ASN A 1048 13.21 27.04 9.93
CA ASN A 1048 12.35 26.06 10.60
C ASN A 1048 11.08 26.73 11.16
N THR A 1049 10.07 25.93 11.48
CA THR A 1049 8.75 26.42 11.95
C THR A 1049 8.89 27.28 13.20
N ALA A 1050 9.72 26.87 14.17
CA ALA A 1050 9.95 27.62 15.40
C ALA A 1050 10.55 29.02 15.15
N THR A 1051 11.49 29.14 14.22
CA THR A 1051 12.10 30.44 13.85
C THR A 1051 11.09 31.34 13.15
N HIS A 1052 10.29 30.77 12.24
CA HIS A 1052 9.28 31.52 11.48
C HIS A 1052 8.13 32.03 12.36
N ASP A 1053 7.63 31.22 13.29
CA ASP A 1053 6.60 31.64 14.25
C ASP A 1053 7.14 32.69 15.23
N GLY A 1054 8.44 32.59 15.57
CA GLY A 1054 9.17 33.50 16.44
C GLY A 1054 9.62 34.82 15.81
N LEU A 1055 9.34 35.10 14.54
CA LEU A 1055 9.85 36.30 13.83
C LEU A 1055 9.54 37.63 14.53
N HIS A 1056 8.38 37.74 15.18
CA HIS A 1056 7.96 38.92 15.95
C HIS A 1056 8.86 39.19 17.18
N ASN A 1057 9.56 38.16 17.67
CA ASN A 1057 10.55 38.28 18.73
C ASN A 1057 11.92 38.70 18.19
N LEU A 1058 12.24 38.36 16.94
CA LEU A 1058 13.50 38.73 16.29
C LEU A 1058 13.48 40.17 15.75
N LEU A 1059 12.34 40.61 15.21
CA LEU A 1059 12.22 41.92 14.56
C LEU A 1059 11.15 42.77 15.24
N GLY A 1060 11.53 43.96 15.71
CA GLY A 1060 10.60 44.87 16.41
C GLY A 1060 9.81 45.80 15.47
N GLY A 1061 10.51 46.52 14.61
CA GLY A 1061 9.97 47.54 13.72
C GLY A 1061 11.03 48.56 13.33
N THR A 1062 10.68 49.54 12.50
CA THR A 1062 11.62 50.57 12.01
C THR A 1062 10.94 51.94 11.90
N THR A 1063 11.75 53.01 11.98
CA THR A 1063 11.26 54.39 11.84
C THR A 1063 11.10 54.76 10.36
N MET A 1064 10.17 55.68 10.07
CA MET A 1064 10.02 56.22 8.70
C MET A 1064 11.27 56.97 8.22
N THR A 1065 11.99 57.61 9.15
CA THR A 1065 13.26 58.28 8.85
C THR A 1065 14.32 57.28 8.37
N ASN A 1066 14.48 56.15 9.07
CA ASN A 1066 15.44 55.13 8.68
C ASN A 1066 15.05 54.44 7.35
N LEU A 1067 13.76 54.16 7.15
CA LEU A 1067 13.28 53.60 5.88
C LEU A 1067 13.48 54.55 4.70
N LYS A 1068 13.24 55.86 4.89
CA LYS A 1068 13.56 56.87 3.88
C LYS A 1068 15.04 56.88 3.56
N HIS A 1069 15.90 56.84 4.58
CA HIS A 1069 17.35 56.82 4.39
C HIS A 1069 17.81 55.57 3.60
N PHE A 1070 17.30 54.40 3.95
CA PHE A 1070 17.53 53.14 3.22
C PHE A 1070 17.14 53.24 1.74
N VAL A 1071 15.94 53.77 1.45
CA VAL A 1071 15.47 53.94 0.07
C VAL A 1071 16.35 54.92 -0.72
N GLU A 1072 16.72 56.05 -0.11
CA GLU A 1072 17.54 57.05 -0.80
C GLU A 1072 18.98 56.58 -1.04
N MET A 1073 19.58 55.84 -0.10
CA MET A 1073 20.85 55.14 -0.33
C MET A 1073 20.76 54.18 -1.52
N GLY A 1074 19.67 53.42 -1.60
CA GLY A 1074 19.40 52.49 -2.69
C GLY A 1074 19.26 53.14 -4.07
N LYS A 1075 18.70 54.35 -4.15
CA LYS A 1075 18.58 55.13 -5.39
C LYS A 1075 19.90 55.70 -5.88
N GLN A 1076 20.74 56.12 -4.94
CA GLN A 1076 22.05 56.71 -5.25
C GLN A 1076 23.15 55.66 -5.39
N HIS A 1077 22.84 54.39 -5.09
CA HIS A 1077 23.78 53.26 -5.10
C HIS A 1077 25.02 53.46 -4.22
N VAL A 1078 24.91 54.32 -3.21
CA VAL A 1078 26.01 54.72 -2.34
C VAL A 1078 25.49 55.05 -0.94
N ILE A 1079 26.34 54.85 0.06
CA ILE A 1079 26.03 55.24 1.44
C ILE A 1079 25.94 56.78 1.59
N LEU A 1080 24.96 57.22 2.39
CA LEU A 1080 24.64 58.62 2.63
C LEU A 1080 24.84 59.03 4.10
N ARG A 1081 25.04 60.32 4.31
CA ARG A 1081 24.95 61.00 5.61
C ARG A 1081 23.49 61.24 6.00
N SER A 1082 23.22 61.63 7.25
CA SER A 1082 21.86 61.91 7.74
C SER A 1082 21.12 63.01 6.96
N ASP A 1083 21.85 63.90 6.28
CA ASP A 1083 21.31 64.95 5.40
C ASP A 1083 21.11 64.50 3.93
N LEU A 1084 21.26 63.20 3.65
CA LEU A 1084 21.15 62.56 2.33
C LEU A 1084 22.28 62.92 1.35
N THR A 1085 23.38 63.51 1.82
CA THR A 1085 24.57 63.72 0.99
C THR A 1085 25.43 62.45 0.92
N PRO A 1086 26.01 62.12 -0.24
CA PRO A 1086 26.80 60.90 -0.40
C PRO A 1086 28.17 61.02 0.28
N ILE A 1087 28.64 59.92 0.89
CA ILE A 1087 29.97 59.86 1.54
C ILE A 1087 31.07 59.57 0.52
N LEU A 1088 30.76 58.74 -0.48
CA LEU A 1088 31.61 58.47 -1.63
C LEU A 1088 31.00 59.13 -2.87
N THR A 1089 31.82 59.40 -3.87
CA THR A 1089 31.31 59.91 -5.15
C THR A 1089 30.32 58.90 -5.78
N PRO A 1090 29.06 59.28 -6.05
CA PRO A 1090 28.07 58.36 -6.62
C PRO A 1090 28.42 57.99 -8.08
N PRO A 1091 27.93 56.83 -8.57
CA PRO A 1091 28.01 56.49 -9.99
C PRO A 1091 27.36 57.57 -10.87
N LYS A 1092 27.81 57.73 -12.13
CA LYS A 1092 27.17 58.67 -13.06
C LYS A 1092 25.71 58.26 -13.29
N ALA A 1093 24.82 59.26 -13.35
CA ALA A 1093 23.40 59.00 -13.60
C ALA A 1093 23.21 58.26 -14.93
N GLY A 1094 22.61 57.06 -14.89
CA GLY A 1094 22.32 56.24 -16.06
C GLY A 1094 23.42 55.27 -16.51
N THR A 1095 24.53 55.11 -15.76
CA THR A 1095 25.54 54.07 -16.00
C THR A 1095 25.38 52.89 -15.04
N SER A 1096 25.89 51.70 -15.42
CA SER A 1096 25.97 50.56 -14.50
C SER A 1096 26.83 50.93 -13.27
N ALA A 1097 26.55 50.32 -12.11
CA ALA A 1097 27.34 50.53 -10.89
C ALA A 1097 28.81 50.12 -11.05
N LEU A 1098 29.13 49.33 -12.09
CA LEU A 1098 30.46 48.89 -12.48
C LEU A 1098 31.20 49.86 -13.43
N ASP A 1099 30.51 50.83 -14.04
CA ASP A 1099 31.11 51.71 -15.05
C ASP A 1099 31.68 52.99 -14.43
N VAL A 1100 33.01 53.02 -14.31
CA VAL A 1100 33.86 54.17 -13.91
C VAL A 1100 33.49 54.77 -12.55
N LEU A 1101 33.81 54.03 -11.47
CA LEU A 1101 33.80 54.58 -10.12
C LEU A 1101 34.96 55.57 -9.95
N PRO A 1102 34.71 56.83 -9.56
CA PRO A 1102 35.77 57.80 -9.29
C PRO A 1102 36.54 57.41 -8.01
N VAL A 1103 37.87 57.50 -8.05
CA VAL A 1103 38.72 57.28 -6.87
C VAL A 1103 38.40 58.32 -5.80
N ASP A 1104 37.83 57.86 -4.67
CA ASP A 1104 37.48 58.73 -3.55
C ASP A 1104 38.58 58.70 -2.46
N PRO A 1105 39.10 59.85 -2.01
CA PRO A 1105 40.09 59.91 -0.93
C PRO A 1105 39.65 59.18 0.36
N ALA A 1106 38.34 59.05 0.60
CA ALA A 1106 37.82 58.35 1.78
C ALA A 1106 38.19 56.85 1.80
N LEU A 1107 38.37 56.21 0.64
CA LEU A 1107 38.75 54.79 0.54
C LEU A 1107 40.11 54.51 1.19
N ALA A 1108 41.02 55.48 1.21
CA ALA A 1108 42.33 55.33 1.84
C ALA A 1108 42.23 54.97 3.34
N ARG A 1109 41.10 55.26 4.00
CA ARG A 1109 40.84 54.91 5.40
C ARG A 1109 40.66 53.42 5.64
N LEU A 1110 40.40 52.63 4.60
CA LEU A 1110 40.26 51.18 4.66
C LEU A 1110 41.58 50.44 4.39
N ARG A 1111 42.66 51.15 4.06
CA ARG A 1111 43.95 50.55 3.72
C ARG A 1111 44.51 49.71 4.88
N GLY A 1112 44.89 48.47 4.57
CA GLY A 1112 45.49 47.56 5.54
C GLY A 1112 44.48 46.82 6.43
N LEU A 1113 43.17 46.96 6.18
CA LEU A 1113 42.12 46.26 6.91
C LEU A 1113 41.60 45.06 6.08
N PRO A 1114 41.75 43.81 6.55
CA PRO A 1114 41.18 42.64 5.87
C PRO A 1114 39.65 42.66 5.88
N ILE A 1115 39.00 42.45 4.73
CA ILE A 1115 37.53 42.48 4.59
C ILE A 1115 37.02 41.27 3.79
N LEU A 1116 36.13 40.50 4.40
CA LEU A 1116 35.29 39.51 3.74
C LEU A 1116 33.91 40.11 3.44
N LEU A 1117 33.53 40.15 2.18
CA LEU A 1117 32.19 40.54 1.73
C LEU A 1117 31.43 39.27 1.33
N PHE A 1118 30.17 39.13 1.71
CA PHE A 1118 29.36 38.05 1.14
C PHE A 1118 27.93 38.43 0.91
N SER A 1119 27.24 37.75 -0.01
CA SER A 1119 25.80 37.89 -0.22
C SER A 1119 25.15 36.52 -0.41
N GLY A 1120 23.89 36.39 -0.02
CA GLY A 1120 23.04 35.31 -0.52
C GLY A 1120 22.65 35.55 -1.99
N SER A 1121 22.50 34.48 -2.79
CA SER A 1121 22.11 34.56 -4.20
C SER A 1121 20.62 34.82 -4.41
N GLU A 1122 19.77 34.53 -3.41
CA GLU A 1122 18.31 34.75 -3.42
C GLU A 1122 17.91 35.97 -2.56
N ASN A 1123 18.86 36.85 -2.26
CA ASN A 1123 18.65 38.05 -1.47
C ASN A 1123 17.72 39.03 -2.21
N ALA A 1124 16.56 39.31 -1.63
CA ALA A 1124 15.53 40.18 -2.19
C ALA A 1124 15.40 41.53 -1.42
N VAL A 1125 16.43 41.88 -0.62
CA VAL A 1125 16.59 43.21 0.00
C VAL A 1125 17.55 44.03 -0.87
N TYR A 1126 18.73 43.45 -1.08
CA TYR A 1126 19.81 44.01 -1.88
C TYR A 1126 20.18 43.03 -2.98
N GLU A 1127 20.51 43.55 -4.16
CA GLU A 1127 21.13 42.77 -5.21
C GLU A 1127 22.50 42.25 -4.73
N PRO A 1128 22.88 40.99 -5.07
CA PRO A 1128 24.23 40.48 -4.79
C PRO A 1128 25.35 41.36 -5.33
N GLU A 1129 25.06 42.14 -6.38
CA GLU A 1129 25.93 43.18 -6.96
C GLU A 1129 26.38 44.23 -5.93
N SER A 1130 25.61 44.50 -4.87
CA SER A 1130 25.95 45.46 -3.81
C SER A 1130 27.32 45.18 -3.16
N THR A 1131 27.60 43.90 -2.93
CA THR A 1131 28.90 43.45 -2.39
C THR A 1131 29.96 43.35 -3.47
N ASP A 1132 29.57 43.07 -4.71
CA ASP A 1132 30.47 42.90 -5.85
C ASP A 1132 31.13 44.22 -6.25
N VAL A 1133 30.34 45.29 -6.31
CA VAL A 1133 30.81 46.65 -6.58
C VAL A 1133 31.77 47.12 -5.48
N SER A 1134 31.41 46.89 -4.22
CA SER A 1134 32.26 47.22 -3.07
C SER A 1134 33.58 46.44 -3.11
N TYR A 1135 33.53 45.14 -3.41
CA TYR A 1135 34.70 44.27 -3.52
C TYR A 1135 35.62 44.68 -4.67
N THR A 1136 35.05 44.91 -5.86
CA THR A 1136 35.79 45.32 -7.05
C THR A 1136 36.50 46.65 -6.84
N LEU A 1137 35.83 47.62 -6.21
CA LEU A 1137 36.42 48.91 -5.88
C LEU A 1137 37.59 48.77 -4.89
N LEU A 1138 37.42 47.99 -3.81
CA LEU A 1138 38.47 47.77 -2.82
C LEU A 1138 39.71 47.11 -3.44
N ARG A 1139 39.53 46.10 -4.30
CA ARG A 1139 40.65 45.43 -4.99
C ARG A 1139 41.32 46.31 -6.03
N THR A 1140 40.58 47.18 -6.70
CA THR A 1140 41.14 48.04 -7.74
C THR A 1140 41.95 49.19 -7.15
N GLU A 1141 41.49 49.77 -6.03
CA GLU A 1141 42.05 51.01 -5.47
C GLU A 1141 42.98 50.81 -4.26
N LEU A 1142 42.92 49.65 -3.60
CA LEU A 1142 43.68 49.35 -2.38
C LEU A 1142 44.50 48.06 -2.55
N ASP A 1143 44.58 47.22 -1.51
CA ASP A 1143 45.39 45.99 -1.49
C ASP A 1143 44.54 44.78 -1.90
N PRO A 1144 44.72 44.21 -3.11
CA PRO A 1144 43.89 43.12 -3.60
C PRO A 1144 43.93 41.86 -2.73
N ASP A 1145 44.99 41.63 -1.96
CA ASP A 1145 45.19 40.39 -1.19
C ASP A 1145 44.45 40.40 0.16
N LEU A 1146 43.94 41.57 0.58
CA LEU A 1146 43.22 41.74 1.84
C LEU A 1146 41.69 41.62 1.71
N TYR A 1147 41.16 41.46 0.50
CA TYR A 1147 39.73 41.46 0.25
C TYR A 1147 39.26 40.17 -0.40
N GLU A 1148 38.23 39.58 0.20
CA GLU A 1148 37.58 38.34 -0.26
C GLU A 1148 36.08 38.60 -0.49
N ARG A 1149 35.50 37.90 -1.48
CA ARG A 1149 34.05 37.90 -1.71
C ARG A 1149 33.50 36.51 -1.91
N VAL A 1150 32.37 36.21 -1.26
CA VAL A 1150 31.66 34.92 -1.36
C VAL A 1150 30.18 35.13 -1.72
N LEU A 1151 29.65 34.32 -2.62
CA LEU A 1151 28.22 34.28 -2.96
C LEU A 1151 27.65 32.93 -2.50
N PHE A 1152 26.74 32.94 -1.52
CA PHE A 1152 26.10 31.73 -1.03
C PHE A 1152 24.84 31.40 -1.83
N VAL A 1153 24.88 30.31 -2.59
CA VAL A 1153 23.77 29.87 -3.44
C VAL A 1153 22.58 29.42 -2.58
N GLY A 1154 21.38 29.85 -2.92
CA GLY A 1154 20.13 29.46 -2.24
C GLY A 1154 19.86 30.17 -0.91
N ARG A 1155 20.71 31.13 -0.50
CA ARG A 1155 20.54 31.97 0.70
C ARG A 1155 19.89 33.30 0.35
N GLY A 1156 18.96 33.77 1.19
CA GLY A 1156 18.41 35.13 1.16
C GLY A 1156 19.23 36.12 2.00
N HIS A 1157 18.56 37.09 2.63
CA HIS A 1157 19.22 38.15 3.39
C HIS A 1157 19.62 37.70 4.81
N LEU A 1158 18.64 37.46 5.70
CA LEU A 1158 18.82 37.18 7.11
C LEU A 1158 18.97 35.68 7.40
N ASP A 1159 18.40 34.81 6.56
CA ASP A 1159 18.60 33.35 6.60
C ASP A 1159 20.05 32.92 6.36
N SER A 1160 20.93 33.82 5.93
CA SER A 1160 22.39 33.64 6.00
C SER A 1160 22.94 33.58 7.44
N TRP A 1161 22.15 33.99 8.44
CA TRP A 1161 22.55 33.97 9.85
C TRP A 1161 21.60 33.15 10.74
N ILE A 1162 20.33 32.98 10.34
CA ILE A 1162 19.30 32.34 11.18
C ILE A 1162 18.85 30.96 10.69
N SER A 1163 19.47 30.41 9.64
CA SER A 1163 19.12 29.08 9.13
C SER A 1163 19.77 27.95 9.94
N PRO A 1164 19.09 26.82 10.19
CA PRO A 1164 19.68 25.67 10.89
C PRO A 1164 20.95 25.12 10.23
N SER A 1165 21.10 25.23 8.91
CA SER A 1165 22.25 24.70 8.15
C SER A 1165 23.44 25.66 8.07
N CYS A 1166 23.36 26.88 8.61
CA CYS A 1166 24.48 27.83 8.56
C CYS A 1166 25.75 27.32 9.28
N ALA A 1167 25.61 26.36 10.19
CA ALA A 1167 26.70 25.73 10.93
C ALA A 1167 27.36 24.56 10.18
N ASP A 1168 26.79 24.11 9.05
CA ASP A 1168 27.30 22.99 8.28
C ASP A 1168 28.66 23.35 7.62
N ASP A 1169 29.48 22.32 7.38
CA ASP A 1169 30.80 22.50 6.77
C ASP A 1169 30.68 23.03 5.33
N GLY A 1170 31.35 24.15 5.05
CA GLY A 1170 31.29 24.83 3.75
C GLY A 1170 30.19 25.89 3.61
N ASP A 1171 29.35 26.08 4.63
CA ASP A 1171 28.31 27.12 4.66
C ASP A 1171 28.79 28.42 5.34
N VAL A 1172 27.87 29.33 5.70
CA VAL A 1172 28.18 30.70 6.15
C VAL A 1172 29.10 30.72 7.37
N TYR A 1173 28.80 30.00 8.46
CA TYR A 1173 29.57 30.14 9.71
C TYR A 1173 31.00 29.61 9.56
N SER A 1174 31.18 28.47 8.89
CA SER A 1174 32.49 27.87 8.67
C SER A 1174 33.36 28.72 7.73
N THR A 1175 32.77 29.30 6.67
CA THR A 1175 33.46 30.23 5.76
C THR A 1175 33.90 31.51 6.48
N VAL A 1176 33.01 32.12 7.26
CA VAL A 1176 33.34 33.32 8.04
C VAL A 1176 34.41 33.02 9.09
N LEU A 1177 34.31 31.88 9.78
CA LEU A 1177 35.33 31.42 10.74
C LEU A 1177 36.70 31.26 10.07
N GLY A 1178 36.75 30.73 8.83
CA GLY A 1178 38.00 30.60 8.08
C GLY A 1178 38.72 31.94 7.89
N HIS A 1179 37.98 32.99 7.51
CA HIS A 1179 38.54 34.34 7.36
C HIS A 1179 38.89 34.96 8.73
N VAL A 1180 38.04 34.79 9.75
CA VAL A 1180 38.33 35.25 11.13
C VAL A 1180 39.63 34.62 11.65
N ASP A 1181 39.83 33.31 11.47
CA ASP A 1181 41.03 32.58 11.87
C ASP A 1181 42.27 33.05 11.10
N ALA A 1182 42.15 33.31 9.80
CA ALA A 1182 43.25 33.84 9.00
C ALA A 1182 43.72 35.20 9.51
N VAL A 1183 42.80 36.08 9.90
CA VAL A 1183 43.11 37.42 10.40
C VAL A 1183 43.59 37.41 11.86
N CYS A 1184 42.93 36.64 12.73
CA CYS A 1184 43.22 36.67 14.17
C CYS A 1184 44.40 35.76 14.55
N ARG A 1185 44.44 34.53 14.02
CA ARG A 1185 45.38 33.48 14.48
C ARG A 1185 46.63 33.38 13.61
N ARG A 1186 46.50 33.39 12.28
CA ARG A 1186 47.66 33.23 11.38
C ARG A 1186 48.60 34.44 11.36
N GLY A 1187 48.12 35.63 11.71
CA GLY A 1187 48.96 36.82 11.90
C GLY A 1187 49.80 36.83 13.19
N ALA A 1188 49.55 35.92 14.14
CA ALA A 1188 50.20 35.91 15.46
C ALA A 1188 51.35 34.89 15.57
N THR A 1189 51.38 33.86 14.74
CA THR A 1189 52.39 32.80 14.76
C THR A 1189 53.27 32.90 13.52
N GLY A 1190 54.36 33.66 13.62
CA GLY A 1190 55.41 33.64 12.61
C GLY A 1190 56.15 32.30 12.62
N THR A 1191 55.61 31.28 11.95
CA THR A 1191 56.30 30.09 11.44
C THR A 1191 55.33 29.28 10.57
N ASN A 1192 55.67 29.15 9.28
CA ASN A 1192 55.13 28.11 8.41
C ASN A 1192 55.74 26.77 8.83
N ASP A 1193 55.04 25.99 9.65
CA ASP A 1193 55.27 24.55 9.79
C ASP A 1193 53.92 23.86 9.60
N ASP A 1194 53.55 23.73 8.33
CA ASP A 1194 52.80 22.61 7.76
C ASP A 1194 52.80 22.83 6.26
N GLY A 1195 53.68 22.10 5.56
CA GLY A 1195 53.99 22.27 4.15
C GLY A 1195 52.83 21.91 3.21
N ILE A 1196 51.73 22.65 3.26
CA ILE A 1196 50.65 22.63 2.29
C ILE A 1196 50.32 24.08 1.94
N SER A 1197 50.60 24.46 0.70
CA SER A 1197 50.39 25.81 0.21
C SER A 1197 48.90 26.17 0.19
N ALA A 1198 48.58 27.45 0.41
CA ALA A 1198 47.22 28.00 0.40
C ALA A 1198 46.44 27.81 -0.93
N GLY A 1199 47.12 27.35 -2.00
CA GLY A 1199 46.49 27.03 -3.29
C GLY A 1199 45.78 25.67 -3.35
N GLU A 1200 46.00 24.74 -2.40
CA GLU A 1200 45.46 23.37 -2.50
C GLU A 1200 44.14 23.13 -1.74
N ARG A 1201 43.69 24.06 -0.89
CA ARG A 1201 42.36 23.93 -0.24
C ARG A 1201 41.20 24.46 -1.08
N ILE A 1202 41.46 25.27 -2.11
CA ILE A 1202 40.43 25.92 -2.95
C ILE A 1202 40.12 25.09 -4.22
N VAL A 1203 40.93 24.09 -4.57
CA VAL A 1203 40.77 23.31 -5.82
C VAL A 1203 39.82 22.09 -5.67
N LYS A 1204 39.29 21.81 -4.48
CA LYS A 1204 38.26 20.76 -4.31
C LYS A 1204 36.81 21.23 -4.53
N ALA A 1205 36.60 22.47 -4.95
CA ALA A 1205 35.27 23.03 -5.26
C ALA A 1205 34.97 23.18 -6.76
N SER A 1206 35.88 22.78 -7.66
CA SER A 1206 35.73 22.96 -9.12
C SER A 1206 35.80 21.66 -9.95
N SER A 1207 35.51 20.51 -9.33
CA SER A 1207 35.35 19.22 -10.03
C SER A 1207 33.91 18.70 -10.01
N ILE A 1208 32.95 19.60 -10.20
CA ILE A 1208 31.58 19.28 -10.64
C ILE A 1208 31.21 20.33 -11.70
N VAL A 1209 31.54 20.02 -12.96
CA VAL A 1209 30.86 20.48 -14.18
C VAL A 1209 30.55 19.24 -14.98
#